data_AF-A0A7T5UYY7-F1
#
_entry.id   AF-A0A7T5UYY7-F1
#
_cell.length_a   1.000
_cell.length_b   1.000
_cell.length_c   1.000
_cell.angle_alpha   90.00
_cell.angle_beta   90.00
_cell.angle_gamma   90.00
#
_symmetry.space_group_name_H-M   'P 1'
#
loop_
_entity.id
_entity.type
_entity.pdbx_description
1 polymer ?
#
loop_
_entity_poly.entity_id
_entity_poly.type
_entity_poly.pdbx_seq_one_letter_code
_entity_poly.pdbx_strand_id
1 'polypeptide(L)'
;MATDFIKIRGARTNNLKNVDLDIPRNQLVVITGLSGSGKSSLAFDTIYAEGQRRYVESLSSYARQFVGLMDKPDVDMIEGLSPAISIDQRTVGSNPRSTVGTITEIYDYLRLLYAKCGQPACPICGQALTKQSVEKKISKIIAGKTVKSSKVERFFSCSDCGYSRADLEPRDFSFNSGHGACAACGGLGTKMEIDTSLVFNNNLSILEGAIKPLSHANLNGNGLMAELEGLAKRYNFNLRSAVKDLSPEIIKILLAGDSEFGGIIKYLDNKYQETKSNFVKQEIEKIMRVSLCPTCHGARLKAESLAVKVQGMSILEISQLSIDKLSGLFVDWLKDPKKLQGNTQIMLPIIKEISKNLGFLADVGLGYLTLLRSASTLSGGEAQRIRLASQVGSALSGVLYVLDEPSIGLHQKDNDKLIHTLKNLRDNGNTVIVVEHDATTMMAADYLVDVGPGAGDNGGQILFVGKPEDIKNCGQSLTGAYLSGKKQIKIPKKFRPGNGKALEIIGAREHNLKNINVKFPLGKLIAITGVSGSGKSTLMNDILAAALTKKFYRAKTEPGAHDGIKGLEFIDKIIDIDQSPIGRTPRSNPATYTGLFTNIRDLFAELPEARVKGLGAGHFSFNVPGGRCENCAGDGVIKVEMQFLADVYLTCDVCGGQKFKPKVLEVTYQGKNIYEVLEMTVHEALDFFKGIPAITQKLNTLNEVGLGYIKLGQSATTFSGGEAQRIKLATELSRRSTGKTLYILDEPTTGLHFDDIDRLLKVLNMLVDQGNTVLVIEHNLDVIKSVDWVIDLGPSGGEKGGYLVAAGTPPEIAKVKESFTGQYLKDLV
;
A
#
# COMPACT_ATOMS: atom_id res chain seq x y z
N MET A 1 24.10 -24.10 -28.99
CA MET A 1 24.61 -22.77 -28.60
C MET A 1 23.48 -22.09 -27.85
N ALA A 2 23.72 -21.52 -26.67
CA ALA A 2 22.66 -20.76 -25.98
C ALA A 2 22.27 -19.58 -26.88
N THR A 3 20.98 -19.34 -27.07
CA THR A 3 20.52 -18.17 -27.83
C THR A 3 20.88 -16.91 -27.03
N ASP A 4 21.59 -15.97 -27.66
CA ASP A 4 22.00 -14.68 -27.05
C ASP A 4 20.81 -13.73 -26.79
N PHE A 5 19.63 -14.08 -27.33
CA PHE A 5 18.42 -13.30 -27.24
C PHE A 5 17.26 -14.13 -26.67
N ILE A 6 16.36 -13.45 -25.98
CA ILE A 6 14.98 -13.88 -25.74
C ILE A 6 14.19 -13.44 -26.97
N LYS A 7 13.73 -14.40 -27.77
CA LYS A 7 13.00 -14.13 -29.01
C LYS A 7 11.51 -14.31 -28.77
N ILE A 8 10.73 -13.28 -29.04
CA ILE A 8 9.28 -13.26 -28.89
C ILE A 8 8.69 -13.14 -30.30
N ARG A 9 7.78 -14.02 -30.66
CA ARG A 9 7.10 -14.00 -31.97
C ARG A 9 5.59 -14.03 -31.80
N GLY A 10 4.92 -13.10 -32.48
CA GLY A 10 3.46 -12.99 -32.54
C GLY A 10 2.79 -12.78 -31.18
N ALA A 11 3.33 -11.92 -30.32
CA ALA A 11 2.67 -11.61 -29.05
C ALA A 11 1.40 -10.76 -29.27
N ARG A 12 0.27 -11.23 -28.74
CA ARG A 12 -1.09 -10.67 -28.90
C ARG A 12 -1.85 -10.51 -27.59
N THR A 13 -1.22 -10.79 -26.46
CA THR A 13 -1.82 -10.61 -25.13
C THR A 13 -2.37 -9.19 -24.96
N ASN A 14 -3.62 -9.08 -24.50
CA ASN A 14 -4.36 -7.83 -24.33
C ASN A 14 -4.47 -7.00 -25.63
N ASN A 15 -3.74 -5.89 -25.72
CA ASN A 15 -3.76 -4.96 -26.85
C ASN A 15 -2.51 -5.05 -27.74
N LEU A 16 -1.62 -6.03 -27.52
CA LEU A 16 -0.43 -6.22 -28.35
C LEU A 16 -0.82 -6.61 -29.79
N LYS A 17 -0.18 -6.00 -30.78
CA LYS A 17 -0.53 -6.16 -32.20
C LYS A 17 0.44 -7.09 -32.91
N ASN A 18 0.40 -8.38 -32.55
CA ASN A 18 1.23 -9.42 -33.14
C ASN A 18 2.72 -9.06 -33.12
N VAL A 19 3.21 -8.73 -31.93
CA VAL A 19 4.55 -8.16 -31.71
C VAL A 19 5.62 -9.23 -31.84
N ASP A 20 6.62 -8.93 -32.67
CA ASP A 20 7.90 -9.65 -32.75
C ASP A 20 8.99 -8.80 -32.09
N LEU A 21 9.76 -9.39 -31.17
CA LEU A 21 10.82 -8.69 -30.44
C LEU A 21 11.97 -9.62 -30.08
N ASP A 22 13.20 -9.13 -30.22
CA ASP A 22 14.42 -9.82 -29.78
C ASP A 22 15.06 -9.01 -28.65
N ILE A 23 15.05 -9.57 -27.44
CA ILE A 23 15.61 -8.94 -26.23
C ILE A 23 16.97 -9.56 -25.93
N PRO A 24 18.06 -8.78 -25.84
CA PRO A 24 19.37 -9.32 -25.51
C PRO A 24 19.41 -9.88 -24.08
N ARG A 25 20.07 -11.04 -23.90
CA ARG A 25 20.27 -11.64 -22.58
C ARG A 25 21.44 -10.99 -21.85
N ASN A 26 21.45 -11.11 -20.52
CA ASN A 26 22.47 -10.54 -19.64
C ASN A 26 22.60 -9.02 -19.76
N GLN A 27 21.50 -8.35 -20.11
CA GLN A 27 21.42 -6.89 -20.25
C GLN A 27 20.35 -6.31 -19.34
N LEU A 28 20.52 -5.03 -19.00
CA LEU A 28 19.50 -4.18 -18.42
C LEU A 28 18.68 -3.57 -19.55
N VAL A 29 17.45 -4.05 -19.71
CA VAL A 29 16.52 -3.66 -20.76
C VAL A 29 15.40 -2.85 -20.14
N VAL A 30 15.15 -1.66 -20.68
CA VAL A 30 14.03 -0.82 -20.24
C VAL A 30 12.93 -0.84 -21.29
N ILE A 31 11.69 -1.05 -20.85
CA ILE A 31 10.48 -0.95 -21.66
C ILE A 31 9.74 0.32 -21.25
N THR A 32 9.47 1.20 -22.21
CA THR A 32 8.82 2.50 -21.98
C THR A 32 7.68 2.76 -22.95
N GLY A 33 6.99 3.89 -22.78
CA GLY A 33 5.83 4.30 -23.59
C GLY A 33 4.64 4.79 -22.76
N LEU A 34 3.56 5.24 -23.42
CA LEU A 34 2.37 5.81 -22.77
C LEU A 34 1.66 4.85 -21.79
N SER A 35 0.96 5.38 -20.78
CA SER A 35 0.02 4.58 -19.98
C SER A 35 -0.96 3.84 -20.89
N GLY A 36 -1.14 2.53 -20.69
CA GLY A 36 -2.00 1.70 -21.54
C GLY A 36 -1.41 1.36 -22.93
N SER A 37 -0.14 1.65 -23.21
CA SER A 37 0.46 1.33 -24.52
C SER A 37 0.76 -0.16 -24.74
N GLY A 38 0.70 -0.99 -23.71
CA GLY A 38 0.98 -2.43 -23.80
C GLY A 38 2.30 -2.88 -23.15
N LYS A 39 3.01 -1.98 -22.43
CA LYS A 39 4.26 -2.30 -21.71
C LYS A 39 4.12 -3.47 -20.74
N SER A 40 3.13 -3.39 -19.84
CA SER A 40 2.86 -4.43 -18.84
C SER A 40 2.33 -5.70 -19.49
N SER A 41 1.52 -5.58 -20.55
CA SER A 41 1.09 -6.71 -21.37
C SER A 41 2.28 -7.49 -21.94
N LEU A 42 3.31 -6.79 -22.39
CA LEU A 42 4.54 -7.39 -22.92
C LEU A 42 5.42 -7.95 -21.79
N ALA A 43 5.76 -7.13 -20.80
CA ALA A 43 6.71 -7.50 -19.74
C ALA A 43 6.15 -8.55 -18.77
N PHE A 44 4.95 -8.31 -18.25
CA PHE A 44 4.35 -9.11 -17.17
C PHE A 44 3.42 -10.19 -17.71
N ASP A 45 2.44 -9.82 -18.52
CA ASP A 45 1.39 -10.76 -18.94
C ASP A 45 1.84 -11.70 -20.06
N THR A 46 2.97 -11.41 -20.71
CA THR A 46 3.57 -12.26 -21.76
C THR A 46 4.89 -12.86 -21.31
N ILE A 47 5.94 -12.04 -21.16
CA ILE A 47 7.31 -12.54 -20.91
C ILE A 47 7.42 -13.20 -19.52
N TYR A 48 7.05 -12.48 -18.45
CA TYR A 48 7.10 -13.03 -17.09
C TYR A 48 6.12 -14.18 -16.91
N ALA A 49 4.87 -14.04 -17.37
CA ALA A 49 3.85 -15.08 -17.26
C ALA A 49 4.32 -16.40 -17.90
N GLU A 50 4.90 -16.35 -19.11
CA GLU A 50 5.44 -17.53 -19.77
C GLU A 50 6.67 -18.09 -19.04
N GLY A 51 7.54 -17.22 -18.52
CA GLY A 51 8.73 -17.64 -17.77
C GLY A 51 8.37 -18.33 -16.45
N GLN A 52 7.37 -17.80 -15.75
CA GLN A 52 6.82 -18.39 -14.53
C GLN A 52 6.12 -19.72 -14.85
N ARG A 53 5.30 -19.75 -15.90
CA ARG A 53 4.59 -20.97 -16.31
C ARG A 53 5.55 -22.12 -16.60
N ARG A 54 6.57 -21.88 -17.45
CA ARG A 54 7.61 -22.88 -17.79
C ARG A 54 8.38 -23.34 -16.56
N TYR A 55 8.65 -22.45 -15.61
CA TYR A 55 9.29 -22.81 -14.36
C TYR A 55 8.40 -23.70 -13.50
N VAL A 56 7.12 -23.37 -13.33
CA VAL A 56 6.17 -24.20 -12.56
C VAL A 56 5.96 -25.56 -13.22
N GLU A 57 5.97 -25.63 -14.56
CA GLU A 57 5.94 -26.92 -15.28
C GLU A 57 7.13 -27.82 -14.95
N SER A 58 8.29 -27.25 -14.61
CA SER A 58 9.46 -28.02 -14.19
C SER A 58 9.35 -28.58 -12.77
N LEU A 59 8.39 -28.09 -11.96
CA LEU A 59 8.17 -28.55 -10.58
C LEU A 59 7.45 -29.91 -10.53
N SER A 60 6.97 -30.28 -9.34
CA SER A 60 6.34 -31.57 -9.08
C SER A 60 5.12 -31.85 -9.98
N SER A 61 4.80 -33.12 -10.18
CA SER A 61 3.60 -33.55 -10.91
C SER A 61 2.31 -32.94 -10.36
N TYR A 62 2.24 -32.68 -9.05
CA TYR A 62 1.15 -31.96 -8.40
C TYR A 62 1.08 -30.50 -8.86
N ALA A 63 2.21 -29.77 -8.87
CA ALA A 63 2.25 -28.38 -9.33
C ALA A 63 1.81 -28.25 -10.81
N ARG A 64 2.16 -29.22 -11.66
CA ARG A 64 1.75 -29.25 -13.08
C ARG A 64 0.24 -29.32 -13.28
N GLN A 65 -0.51 -29.95 -12.36
CA GLN A 65 -1.98 -30.01 -12.46
C GLN A 65 -2.59 -28.60 -12.40
N PHE A 66 -1.96 -27.68 -11.67
CA PHE A 66 -2.40 -26.29 -11.55
C PHE A 66 -1.97 -25.42 -12.73
N VAL A 67 -0.92 -25.80 -13.48
CA VAL A 67 -0.50 -25.07 -14.68
C VAL A 67 -1.57 -25.12 -15.77
N GLY A 68 -2.27 -26.25 -15.90
CA GLY A 68 -3.36 -26.39 -16.87
C GLY A 68 -4.55 -25.46 -16.61
N LEU A 69 -4.66 -24.91 -15.39
CA LEU A 69 -5.66 -23.92 -15.00
C LEU A 69 -5.20 -22.48 -15.22
N MET A 70 -3.94 -22.25 -15.57
CA MET A 70 -3.45 -20.90 -15.86
C MET A 70 -3.71 -20.55 -17.31
N ASP A 71 -4.23 -19.34 -17.57
CA ASP A 71 -4.35 -18.83 -18.93
C ASP A 71 -2.97 -18.72 -19.56
N LYS A 72 -2.81 -19.32 -20.74
CA LYS A 72 -1.59 -19.19 -21.53
C LYS A 72 -1.57 -17.81 -22.18
N PRO A 73 -0.44 -17.07 -22.12
CA PRO A 73 -0.30 -15.84 -22.89
C PRO A 73 -0.53 -16.10 -24.37
N ASP A 74 -1.22 -15.19 -25.06
CA ASP A 74 -1.43 -15.30 -26.50
C ASP A 74 -0.15 -14.86 -27.22
N VAL A 75 0.68 -15.84 -27.56
CA VAL A 75 1.96 -15.68 -28.24
C VAL A 75 2.24 -16.91 -29.09
N ASP A 76 2.78 -16.74 -30.29
CA ASP A 76 3.11 -17.88 -31.16
C ASP A 76 4.31 -18.64 -30.62
N MET A 77 5.37 -17.93 -30.24
CA MET A 77 6.60 -18.56 -29.75
C MET A 77 7.41 -17.62 -28.87
N ILE A 78 7.97 -18.16 -27.78
CA ILE A 78 9.05 -17.51 -27.03
C ILE A 78 10.23 -18.48 -26.87
N GLU A 79 11.41 -18.08 -27.33
CA GLU A 79 12.68 -18.84 -27.21
C GLU A 79 13.68 -18.11 -26.32
N GLY A 80 14.59 -18.84 -25.68
CA GLY A 80 15.67 -18.27 -24.88
C GLY A 80 15.26 -17.73 -23.50
N LEU A 81 14.04 -18.02 -23.05
CA LEU A 81 13.47 -17.52 -21.80
C LEU A 81 14.05 -18.24 -20.57
N SER A 82 14.60 -17.47 -19.63
CA SER A 82 15.03 -17.94 -18.31
C SER A 82 13.85 -18.05 -17.33
N PRO A 83 13.99 -18.79 -16.20
CA PRO A 83 13.06 -18.67 -15.08
C PRO A 83 12.90 -17.21 -14.68
N ALA A 84 11.65 -16.76 -14.54
CA ALA A 84 11.33 -15.35 -14.35
C ALA A 84 10.88 -15.05 -12.92
N ILE A 85 11.35 -13.93 -12.36
CA ILE A 85 10.94 -13.40 -11.07
C ILE A 85 10.41 -11.99 -11.28
N SER A 86 9.16 -11.73 -10.86
CA SER A 86 8.60 -10.39 -10.86
C SER A 86 8.95 -9.65 -9.56
N ILE A 87 9.24 -8.36 -9.69
CA ILE A 87 9.37 -7.42 -8.58
C ILE A 87 8.39 -6.28 -8.84
N ASP A 88 7.13 -6.53 -8.50
CA ASP A 88 6.01 -5.60 -8.65
C ASP A 88 5.70 -4.87 -7.34
N GLN A 89 4.79 -3.91 -7.41
CA GLN A 89 4.37 -3.06 -6.28
C GLN A 89 3.25 -3.67 -5.45
N ARG A 90 3.00 -4.98 -5.59
CA ARG A 90 1.93 -5.63 -4.83
C ARG A 90 2.24 -5.49 -3.35
N THR A 91 1.30 -4.88 -2.63
CA THR A 91 1.43 -4.64 -1.19
C THR A 91 1.73 -5.93 -0.47
N VAL A 92 2.75 -5.90 0.40
CA VAL A 92 3.00 -6.99 1.34
C VAL A 92 1.73 -7.11 2.18
N GLY A 93 1.16 -8.33 2.26
CA GLY A 93 -0.15 -8.56 2.85
C GLY A 93 -0.34 -7.88 4.22
N SER A 94 -1.59 -7.53 4.54
CA SER A 94 -1.97 -6.73 5.72
C SER A 94 -1.79 -7.45 7.07
N ASN A 95 -0.89 -8.41 7.17
CA ASN A 95 -0.64 -9.15 8.39
C ASN A 95 0.04 -8.22 9.43
N PRO A 96 -0.62 -7.89 10.55
CA PRO A 96 -0.07 -6.96 11.55
C PRO A 96 1.21 -7.47 12.23
N ARG A 97 1.50 -8.77 12.10
CA ARG A 97 2.72 -9.39 12.61
C ARG A 97 3.90 -9.29 11.66
N SER A 98 3.71 -8.90 10.41
CA SER A 98 4.83 -8.74 9.47
C SER A 98 5.52 -7.39 9.68
N THR A 99 6.85 -7.39 9.75
CA THR A 99 7.69 -6.18 9.83
C THR A 99 8.79 -6.22 8.77
N VAL A 100 9.46 -5.09 8.54
CA VAL A 100 10.65 -5.03 7.68
C VAL A 100 11.66 -6.12 8.03
N GLY A 101 11.94 -6.29 9.33
CA GLY A 101 12.88 -7.30 9.80
C GLY A 101 12.45 -8.75 9.55
N THR A 102 11.14 -9.05 9.54
CA THR A 102 10.68 -10.41 9.23
C THR A 102 10.63 -10.70 7.73
N ILE A 103 10.31 -9.70 6.90
CA ILE A 103 10.28 -9.86 5.44
C ILE A 103 11.70 -10.04 4.89
N THR A 104 12.67 -9.36 5.49
CA THR A 104 14.08 -9.40 5.09
C THR A 104 14.88 -10.52 5.73
N GLU A 105 14.24 -11.32 6.61
CA GLU A 105 14.86 -12.36 7.44
C GLU A 105 15.98 -11.87 8.39
N ILE A 106 16.31 -10.56 8.38
CA ILE A 106 17.30 -9.96 9.29
C ILE A 106 16.92 -10.21 10.75
N TYR A 107 15.62 -10.14 11.05
CA TYR A 107 15.13 -10.44 12.39
C TYR A 107 15.38 -11.90 12.77
N ASP A 108 15.31 -12.85 11.83
CA ASP A 108 15.58 -14.26 12.10
C ASP A 108 17.05 -14.48 12.48
N TYR A 109 17.98 -13.80 11.79
CA TYR A 109 19.39 -13.78 12.16
C TYR A 109 19.64 -13.10 13.51
N LEU A 110 18.92 -12.01 13.82
CA LEU A 110 18.98 -11.39 15.15
C LEU A 110 18.53 -12.37 16.24
N ARG A 111 17.42 -13.09 16.06
CA ARG A 111 16.99 -14.11 17.02
C ARG A 111 18.06 -15.17 17.24
N LEU A 112 18.75 -15.60 16.18
CA LEU A 112 19.84 -16.56 16.28
C LEU A 112 21.04 -15.96 17.06
N LEU A 113 21.41 -14.71 16.77
CA LEU A 113 22.47 -13.99 17.48
C LEU A 113 22.18 -13.90 18.98
N TYR A 114 20.96 -13.46 19.35
CA TYR A 114 20.54 -13.32 20.75
C TYR A 114 20.44 -14.66 21.47
N ALA A 115 19.95 -15.71 20.81
CA ALA A 115 19.87 -17.03 21.41
C ALA A 115 21.24 -17.66 21.66
N LYS A 116 22.21 -17.43 20.78
CA LYS A 116 23.54 -18.04 20.90
C LYS A 116 24.53 -17.21 21.71
N CYS A 117 24.38 -15.89 21.71
CA CYS A 117 25.40 -14.97 22.22
C CYS A 117 24.85 -13.96 23.23
N GLY A 118 23.53 -13.93 23.44
CA GLY A 118 22.89 -13.04 24.39
C GLY A 118 23.22 -13.37 25.84
N GLN A 119 23.46 -12.33 26.63
CA GLN A 119 23.61 -12.40 28.07
C GLN A 119 22.25 -12.16 28.71
N PRO A 120 21.64 -13.18 29.34
CA PRO A 120 20.34 -13.01 29.96
C PRO A 120 20.45 -12.24 31.28
N ALA A 121 19.61 -11.24 31.47
CA ALA A 121 19.40 -10.57 32.74
C ALA A 121 18.06 -10.97 33.37
N CYS A 122 17.95 -10.79 34.68
CA CYS A 122 16.69 -10.96 35.39
C CYS A 122 15.70 -9.86 34.99
N PRO A 123 14.48 -10.20 34.55
CA PRO A 123 13.46 -9.22 34.18
C PRO A 123 12.91 -8.43 35.38
N ILE A 124 13.15 -8.91 36.61
CA ILE A 124 12.65 -8.30 37.86
C ILE A 124 13.68 -7.33 38.44
N CYS A 125 14.93 -7.76 38.63
CA CYS A 125 15.97 -6.96 39.30
C CYS A 125 17.11 -6.49 38.38
N GLY A 126 17.15 -6.91 37.12
CA GLY A 126 18.18 -6.50 36.15
C GLY A 126 19.56 -7.17 36.30
N GLN A 127 19.78 -7.99 37.34
CA GLN A 127 21.02 -8.73 37.57
C GLN A 127 21.29 -9.76 36.47
N ALA A 128 22.56 -10.01 36.12
CA ALA A 128 22.95 -11.04 35.18
C ALA A 128 22.59 -12.44 35.71
N LEU A 129 22.01 -13.29 34.85
CA LEU A 129 21.68 -14.66 35.25
C LEU A 129 22.90 -15.58 35.12
N THR A 130 23.04 -16.51 36.05
CA THR A 130 24.09 -17.54 36.01
C THR A 130 23.56 -18.83 35.42
N LYS A 131 24.38 -19.49 34.59
CA LYS A 131 24.01 -20.76 33.95
C LYS A 131 24.28 -21.92 34.92
N GLN A 132 23.26 -22.71 35.19
CA GLN A 132 23.32 -23.91 36.01
C GLN A 132 22.98 -25.15 35.18
N SER A 133 23.51 -26.30 35.60
CA SER A 133 23.21 -27.59 34.97
C SER A 133 22.88 -28.62 36.03
N VAL A 134 21.75 -29.31 35.87
CA VAL A 134 21.34 -30.40 36.75
C VAL A 134 21.23 -31.68 35.92
N GLU A 135 21.90 -32.74 36.38
CA GLU A 135 21.80 -34.05 35.76
C GLU A 135 20.56 -34.78 36.27
N LYS A 136 19.58 -34.97 35.40
CA LYS A 136 18.33 -35.65 35.72
C LYS A 136 18.38 -37.07 35.17
N LYS A 137 18.34 -38.06 36.06
CA LYS A 137 18.22 -39.49 35.67
C LYS A 137 16.77 -39.75 35.26
N ILE A 138 16.55 -40.08 33.99
CA ILE A 138 15.23 -40.39 33.43
C ILE A 138 15.18 -41.88 33.13
N SER A 139 14.09 -42.54 33.54
CA SER A 139 13.77 -43.90 33.12
C SER A 139 12.58 -43.84 32.15
N LYS A 140 12.74 -44.40 30.95
CA LYS A 140 11.66 -44.55 29.96
C LYS A 140 11.46 -46.03 29.68
N ILE A 141 10.20 -46.45 29.57
CA ILE A 141 9.86 -47.80 29.13
C ILE A 141 9.75 -47.75 27.61
N ILE A 142 10.66 -48.44 26.91
CA ILE A 142 10.64 -48.61 25.47
C ILE A 142 10.55 -50.11 25.20
N ALA A 143 9.48 -50.54 24.50
CA ALA A 143 9.23 -51.94 24.17
C ALA A 143 9.32 -52.89 25.39
N GLY A 144 8.71 -52.51 26.52
CA GLY A 144 8.68 -53.33 27.75
C GLY A 144 10.00 -53.39 28.54
N LYS A 145 11.05 -52.70 28.11
CA LYS A 145 12.33 -52.59 28.85
C LYS A 145 12.54 -51.19 29.41
N THR A 146 12.99 -51.09 30.65
CA THR A 146 13.37 -49.82 31.28
C THR A 146 14.74 -49.37 30.76
N VAL A 147 14.73 -48.35 29.90
CA VAL A 147 15.95 -47.68 29.43
C VAL A 147 16.24 -46.51 30.37
N LYS A 148 17.39 -46.56 31.05
CA LYS A 148 17.89 -45.45 31.87
C LYS A 148 18.73 -44.53 31.00
N SER A 149 18.36 -43.25 30.93
CA SER A 149 19.12 -42.20 30.25
C SER A 149 19.34 -41.03 31.20
N SER A 150 20.53 -40.46 31.25
CA SER A 150 20.74 -39.16 31.90
C SER A 150 20.47 -38.03 30.91
N LYS A 151 19.71 -37.03 31.33
CA LYS A 151 19.50 -35.78 30.59
C LYS A 151 20.05 -34.65 31.43
N VAL A 152 21.03 -33.92 30.90
CA VAL A 152 21.54 -32.70 31.53
C VAL A 152 20.60 -31.56 31.15
N GLU A 153 19.85 -31.04 32.12
CA GLU A 153 19.02 -29.85 31.93
C GLU A 153 19.81 -28.61 32.32
N ARG A 154 19.92 -27.67 31.38
CA ARG A 154 20.59 -26.39 31.58
C ARG A 154 19.54 -25.30 31.74
N PHE A 155 19.71 -24.46 32.76
CA PHE A 155 18.82 -23.34 33.03
C PHE A 155 19.63 -22.16 33.56
N PHE A 156 19.03 -20.98 33.52
CA PHE A 156 19.55 -19.77 34.11
C PHE A 156 18.81 -19.46 35.40
N SER A 157 19.53 -18.97 36.42
CA SER A 157 18.94 -18.56 37.69
C SER A 157 19.52 -17.22 38.18
N CYS A 158 18.68 -16.42 38.82
CA CYS A 158 19.05 -15.20 39.52
C CYS A 158 19.35 -15.51 40.99
N SER A 159 20.52 -15.11 41.47
CA SER A 159 20.93 -15.27 42.88
C SER A 159 20.07 -14.46 43.85
N ASP A 160 19.54 -13.32 43.41
CA ASP A 160 18.97 -12.32 44.32
C ASP A 160 17.47 -12.50 44.55
N CYS A 161 16.73 -12.89 43.51
CA CYS A 161 15.27 -13.00 43.56
C CYS A 161 14.73 -14.40 43.21
N GLY A 162 15.61 -15.37 42.95
CA GLY A 162 15.22 -16.75 42.66
C GLY A 162 14.56 -16.97 41.29
N TYR A 163 14.45 -15.94 40.45
CA TYR A 163 13.95 -16.07 39.08
C TYR A 163 14.79 -17.09 38.29
N SER A 164 14.14 -18.00 37.57
CA SER A 164 14.82 -18.96 36.70
C SER A 164 14.15 -19.12 35.34
N ARG A 165 14.94 -19.46 34.32
CA ARG A 165 14.45 -19.75 32.96
C ARG A 165 15.22 -20.89 32.31
N ALA A 166 14.59 -21.56 31.34
CA ALA A 166 15.28 -22.50 30.47
C ALA A 166 16.37 -21.81 29.63
N ASP A 167 17.23 -22.62 29.00
CA ASP A 167 18.27 -22.13 28.09
C ASP A 167 17.68 -21.31 26.93
N LEU A 168 18.49 -20.42 26.35
CA LEU A 168 18.03 -19.49 25.32
C LEU A 168 17.83 -20.21 23.98
N GLU A 169 16.66 -20.04 23.37
CA GLU A 169 16.38 -20.55 22.03
C GLU A 169 15.91 -19.44 21.08
N PRO A 170 16.15 -19.53 19.76
CA PRO A 170 15.73 -18.50 18.82
C PRO A 170 14.22 -18.18 18.86
N ARG A 171 13.38 -19.16 19.19
CA ARG A 171 11.93 -18.98 19.33
C ARG A 171 11.53 -18.09 20.51
N ASP A 172 12.38 -17.93 21.51
CA ASP A 172 12.15 -17.02 22.64
C ASP A 172 12.18 -15.55 22.21
N PHE A 173 12.83 -15.27 21.08
CA PHE A 173 12.94 -13.93 20.50
C PHE A 173 11.95 -13.72 19.34
N SER A 174 11.04 -14.66 19.11
CA SER A 174 10.02 -14.54 18.07
C SER A 174 8.69 -14.08 18.67
N PHE A 175 8.22 -12.90 18.26
CA PHE A 175 6.87 -12.43 18.59
C PHE A 175 5.77 -13.17 17.80
N ASN A 176 6.13 -14.05 16.87
CA ASN A 176 5.21 -14.94 16.16
C ASN A 176 5.02 -16.30 16.86
N SER A 177 5.76 -16.56 17.94
CA SER A 177 5.70 -17.79 18.72
C SER A 177 5.20 -17.50 20.14
N GLY A 178 4.33 -18.36 20.69
CA GLY A 178 3.88 -18.25 22.08
C GLY A 178 5.01 -18.30 23.12
N HIS A 179 6.20 -18.78 22.74
CA HIS A 179 7.40 -18.75 23.57
C HIS A 179 7.89 -17.33 23.85
N GLY A 180 8.08 -16.52 22.80
CA GLY A 180 8.63 -15.17 22.89
C GLY A 180 7.59 -14.05 22.87
N ALA A 181 6.40 -14.30 22.36
CA ALA A 181 5.35 -13.29 22.21
C ALA A 181 4.82 -12.78 23.56
N CYS A 182 4.61 -11.47 23.66
CA CYS A 182 3.92 -10.87 24.79
C CYS A 182 2.54 -11.52 24.95
N ALA A 183 2.28 -12.10 26.12
CA ALA A 183 1.04 -12.83 26.40
C ALA A 183 -0.20 -11.93 26.30
N ALA A 184 -0.09 -10.65 26.68
CA ALA A 184 -1.22 -9.73 26.72
C ALA A 184 -1.76 -9.36 25.33
N CYS A 185 -0.91 -9.31 24.30
CA CYS A 185 -1.31 -8.95 22.93
C CYS A 185 -1.04 -10.07 21.91
N GLY A 186 -0.63 -11.25 22.36
CA GLY A 186 -0.25 -12.37 21.49
C GLY A 186 0.82 -12.00 20.46
N GLY A 187 1.74 -11.09 20.82
CA GLY A 187 2.83 -10.64 19.95
C GLY A 187 2.48 -9.57 18.91
N LEU A 188 1.28 -8.98 18.94
CA LEU A 188 0.90 -7.88 18.05
C LEU A 188 1.57 -6.55 18.41
N GLY A 189 1.85 -6.34 19.70
CA GLY A 189 2.35 -5.06 20.23
C GLY A 189 1.27 -4.00 20.40
N THR A 190 0.12 -4.17 19.77
CA THR A 190 -1.06 -3.31 19.89
C THR A 190 -2.27 -4.07 20.43
N LYS A 191 -3.27 -3.34 20.89
CA LYS A 191 -4.59 -3.85 21.24
C LYS A 191 -5.67 -3.02 20.55
N MET A 192 -6.79 -3.67 20.25
CA MET A 192 -8.01 -2.97 19.88
C MET A 192 -8.76 -2.67 21.17
N GLU A 193 -8.99 -1.39 21.46
CA GLU A 193 -9.70 -0.92 22.64
C GLU A 193 -10.88 -0.07 22.23
N ILE A 194 -11.97 -0.12 23.00
CA ILE A 194 -13.15 0.71 22.75
C ILE A 194 -12.81 2.17 23.04
N ASP A 195 -13.05 3.04 22.06
CA ASP A 195 -12.99 4.48 22.24
C ASP A 195 -14.28 4.97 22.91
N THR A 196 -14.12 5.41 24.16
CA THR A 196 -15.23 5.87 25.00
C THR A 196 -15.99 7.06 24.42
N SER A 197 -15.32 7.90 23.62
CA SER A 197 -15.95 9.07 22.98
C SER A 197 -16.92 8.69 21.86
N LEU A 198 -16.78 7.49 21.30
CA LEU A 198 -17.54 7.02 20.14
C LEU A 198 -18.72 6.13 20.50
N VAL A 199 -18.79 5.62 21.73
CA VAL A 199 -19.81 4.66 22.21
C VAL A 199 -21.23 5.19 22.00
N PHE A 200 -21.47 6.47 22.30
CA PHE A 200 -22.81 7.05 22.30
C PHE A 200 -23.10 7.93 21.08
N ASN A 201 -24.36 7.94 20.66
CA ASN A 201 -24.99 9.02 19.93
C ASN A 201 -25.58 10.01 20.93
N ASN A 202 -24.94 11.17 21.08
CA ASN A 202 -25.30 12.15 22.10
C ASN A 202 -26.70 12.77 21.94
N ASN A 203 -27.31 12.65 20.76
CA ASN A 203 -28.64 13.19 20.47
C ASN A 203 -29.79 12.24 20.79
N LEU A 204 -29.50 10.97 21.08
CA LEU A 204 -30.49 9.96 21.40
C LEU A 204 -30.43 9.62 22.88
N SER A 205 -31.54 9.11 23.41
CA SER A 205 -31.57 8.46 24.70
C SER A 205 -31.11 7.01 24.63
N ILE A 206 -30.79 6.39 25.77
CA ILE A 206 -30.35 4.99 25.80
C ILE A 206 -31.44 4.07 25.23
N LEU A 207 -32.71 4.38 25.51
CA LEU A 207 -33.87 3.64 25.01
C LEU A 207 -34.12 3.81 23.50
N GLU A 208 -33.70 4.93 22.92
CA GLU A 208 -33.77 5.18 21.47
C GLU A 208 -32.55 4.62 20.70
N GLY A 209 -31.68 3.86 21.37
CA GLY A 209 -30.51 3.26 20.75
C GLY A 209 -29.28 4.16 20.72
N ALA A 210 -29.08 5.00 21.74
CA ALA A 210 -27.88 5.83 21.84
C ALA A 210 -26.57 5.04 21.86
N ILE A 211 -26.55 3.79 22.34
CA ILE A 211 -25.36 2.93 22.30
C ILE A 211 -25.15 2.45 20.86
N LYS A 212 -24.23 3.08 20.11
CA LYS A 212 -24.15 2.92 18.64
C LYS A 212 -24.04 1.47 18.16
N PRO A 213 -23.18 0.59 18.71
CA PRO A 213 -23.07 -0.79 18.22
C PRO A 213 -24.31 -1.64 18.50
N LEU A 214 -25.22 -1.16 19.35
CA LEU A 214 -26.43 -1.85 19.76
C LEU A 214 -27.70 -1.14 19.28
N SER A 215 -27.58 -0.12 18.42
CA SER A 215 -28.72 0.67 17.93
C SER A 215 -29.79 -0.17 17.22
N HIS A 216 -29.37 -1.25 16.56
CA HIS A 216 -30.24 -2.22 15.89
C HIS A 216 -30.43 -3.52 16.68
N ALA A 217 -29.85 -3.63 17.88
CA ALA A 217 -29.95 -4.81 18.70
C ALA A 217 -31.17 -4.69 19.62
N ASN A 218 -31.94 -5.78 19.75
CA ASN A 218 -33.02 -5.83 20.72
C ASN A 218 -32.41 -5.95 22.13
N LEU A 219 -32.27 -4.83 22.83
CA LEU A 219 -31.62 -4.76 24.14
C LEU A 219 -32.38 -5.56 25.23
N ASN A 220 -33.67 -5.84 25.02
CA ASN A 220 -34.53 -6.57 25.95
C ASN A 220 -34.19 -8.08 26.06
N GLY A 221 -33.48 -8.66 25.08
CA GLY A 221 -33.18 -10.10 25.05
C GLY A 221 -31.92 -10.54 25.80
N ASN A 222 -31.08 -9.60 26.27
CA ASN A 222 -29.69 -9.87 26.65
C ASN A 222 -29.33 -9.50 28.10
N GLY A 223 -30.29 -9.16 28.97
CA GLY A 223 -30.04 -8.79 30.37
C GLY A 223 -29.48 -7.36 30.60
N LEU A 224 -28.81 -6.77 29.60
CA LEU A 224 -28.22 -5.43 29.70
C LEU A 224 -29.23 -4.32 30.07
N MET A 225 -30.47 -4.38 29.58
CA MET A 225 -31.50 -3.38 29.94
C MET A 225 -31.86 -3.43 31.42
N ALA A 226 -31.98 -4.61 32.00
CA ALA A 226 -32.29 -4.76 33.41
C ALA A 226 -31.16 -4.19 34.29
N GLU A 227 -29.90 -4.39 33.88
CA GLU A 227 -28.73 -3.81 34.55
C GLU A 227 -28.72 -2.28 34.44
N LEU A 228 -29.02 -1.73 33.26
CA LEU A 228 -29.09 -0.28 33.03
C LEU A 228 -30.25 0.38 33.79
N GLU A 229 -31.40 -0.28 33.90
CA GLU A 229 -32.52 0.17 34.73
C GLU A 229 -32.18 0.16 36.23
N GLY A 230 -31.46 -0.87 36.69
CA GLY A 230 -30.92 -0.92 38.05
C GLY A 230 -29.96 0.24 38.33
N LEU A 231 -29.03 0.48 37.40
CA LEU A 231 -28.08 1.59 37.48
C LEU A 231 -28.78 2.96 37.51
N ALA A 232 -29.79 3.15 36.65
CA ALA A 232 -30.60 4.37 36.58
C ALA A 232 -31.31 4.68 37.91
N LYS A 233 -31.81 3.64 38.60
CA LYS A 233 -32.39 3.77 39.95
C LYS A 233 -31.35 4.13 41.00
N ARG A 234 -30.17 3.49 40.99
CA ARG A 234 -29.10 3.73 41.98
C ARG A 234 -28.52 5.14 41.89
N TYR A 235 -28.30 5.65 40.68
CA TYR A 235 -27.70 6.97 40.44
C TYR A 235 -28.71 8.06 40.06
N ASN A 236 -30.00 7.77 40.16
CA ASN A 236 -31.11 8.70 39.95
C ASN A 236 -31.04 9.49 38.62
N PHE A 237 -30.93 8.77 37.49
CA PHE A 237 -30.97 9.38 36.15
C PHE A 237 -31.99 8.70 35.23
N ASN A 238 -32.43 9.41 34.19
CA ASN A 238 -33.46 8.92 33.29
C ASN A 238 -32.86 8.38 31.98
N LEU A 239 -33.16 7.12 31.65
CA LEU A 239 -32.74 6.47 30.41
C LEU A 239 -33.40 7.04 29.14
N ARG A 240 -34.45 7.87 29.29
CA ARG A 240 -35.13 8.61 28.22
C ARG A 240 -34.52 9.98 27.94
N SER A 241 -33.60 10.47 28.79
CA SER A 241 -32.87 11.70 28.50
C SER A 241 -31.85 11.43 27.39
N ALA A 242 -31.66 12.40 26.49
CA ALA A 242 -30.60 12.30 25.51
C ALA A 242 -29.24 12.29 26.21
N VAL A 243 -28.25 11.56 25.68
CA VAL A 243 -26.95 11.38 26.36
C VAL A 243 -26.21 12.70 26.58
N LYS A 244 -26.39 13.70 25.70
CA LYS A 244 -25.83 15.06 25.89
C LYS A 244 -26.36 15.79 27.13
N ASP A 245 -27.54 15.42 27.60
CA ASP A 245 -28.21 16.04 28.74
C ASP A 245 -27.91 15.30 30.06
N LEU A 246 -27.17 14.19 30.01
CA LEU A 246 -26.68 13.46 31.19
C LEU A 246 -25.42 14.13 31.75
N SER A 247 -25.22 14.03 33.07
CA SER A 247 -24.00 14.55 33.70
C SER A 247 -22.76 13.75 33.29
N PRO A 248 -21.56 14.38 33.24
CA PRO A 248 -20.31 13.67 32.93
C PRO A 248 -20.01 12.48 33.86
N GLU A 249 -20.44 12.57 35.13
CA GLU A 249 -20.29 11.49 36.12
C GLU A 249 -21.15 10.27 35.76
N ILE A 250 -22.41 10.49 35.35
CA ILE A 250 -23.30 9.42 34.89
C ILE A 250 -22.72 8.74 33.63
N ILE A 251 -22.20 9.52 32.68
CA ILE A 251 -21.58 8.97 31.47
C ILE A 251 -20.38 8.09 31.84
N LYS A 252 -19.54 8.52 32.80
CA LYS A 252 -18.40 7.74 33.28
C LYS A 252 -18.84 6.42 33.91
N ILE A 253 -19.90 6.43 34.71
CA ILE A 253 -20.45 5.24 35.36
C ILE A 253 -21.09 4.29 34.33
N LEU A 254 -21.82 4.81 33.33
CA LEU A 254 -22.37 4.02 32.23
C LEU A 254 -21.26 3.27 31.46
N LEU A 255 -20.13 3.93 31.23
CA LEU A 255 -19.00 3.35 30.51
C LEU A 255 -18.21 2.33 31.33
N ALA A 256 -17.81 2.70 32.54
CA ALA A 256 -16.88 1.94 33.37
C ALA A 256 -17.57 0.91 34.28
N GLY A 257 -18.84 1.13 34.63
CA GLY A 257 -19.58 0.31 35.58
C GLY A 257 -19.49 0.80 37.03
N ASP A 258 -20.19 0.09 37.91
CA ASP A 258 -20.16 0.22 39.37
C ASP A 258 -19.94 -1.17 40.02
N SER A 259 -20.32 -1.34 41.29
CA SER A 259 -20.20 -2.63 41.99
C SER A 259 -21.14 -3.73 41.47
N GLU A 260 -22.26 -3.39 40.81
CA GLU A 260 -23.28 -4.35 40.34
C GLU A 260 -23.37 -4.41 38.81
N PHE A 261 -23.04 -3.32 38.12
CA PHE A 261 -23.06 -3.19 36.66
C PHE A 261 -21.63 -3.19 36.13
N GLY A 262 -21.30 -4.15 35.26
CA GLY A 262 -19.95 -4.32 34.72
C GLY A 262 -19.48 -3.23 33.73
N GLY A 263 -20.35 -2.29 33.36
CA GLY A 263 -20.04 -1.21 32.43
C GLY A 263 -20.24 -1.58 30.96
N ILE A 264 -20.60 -0.60 30.14
CA ILE A 264 -20.83 -0.79 28.69
C ILE A 264 -19.54 -1.21 27.97
N ILE A 265 -18.37 -0.71 28.39
CA ILE A 265 -17.09 -1.07 27.75
C ILE A 265 -16.84 -2.57 27.89
N LYS A 266 -16.94 -3.11 29.10
CA LYS A 266 -16.71 -4.54 29.38
C LYS A 266 -17.74 -5.41 28.64
N TYR A 267 -18.99 -4.99 28.62
CA TYR A 267 -20.04 -5.69 27.89
C TYR A 267 -19.74 -5.78 26.38
N LEU A 268 -19.35 -4.65 25.77
CA LEU A 268 -19.05 -4.61 24.33
C LEU A 268 -17.77 -5.37 23.99
N ASP A 269 -16.74 -5.32 24.83
CA ASP A 269 -15.50 -6.08 24.64
C ASP A 269 -15.74 -7.59 24.69
N ASN A 270 -16.48 -8.07 25.71
CA ASN A 270 -16.89 -9.48 25.79
C ASN A 270 -17.70 -9.90 24.56
N LYS A 271 -18.69 -9.07 24.16
CA LYS A 271 -19.53 -9.34 23.00
C LYS A 271 -18.72 -9.41 21.70
N TYR A 272 -17.69 -8.58 21.55
CA TYR A 272 -16.80 -8.61 20.40
C TYR A 272 -16.00 -9.92 20.32
N GLN A 273 -15.49 -10.40 21.46
CA GLN A 273 -14.74 -11.66 21.52
C GLN A 273 -15.64 -12.89 21.27
N GLU A 274 -16.85 -12.90 21.82
CA GLU A 274 -17.73 -14.07 21.82
C GLU A 274 -18.62 -14.19 20.56
N THR A 275 -18.97 -13.07 19.91
CA THR A 275 -19.97 -13.11 18.84
C THR A 275 -19.45 -13.79 17.57
N LYS A 276 -20.30 -14.61 16.95
CA LYS A 276 -20.04 -15.23 15.63
C LYS A 276 -20.57 -14.41 14.46
N SER A 277 -21.33 -13.34 14.72
CA SER A 277 -21.89 -12.48 13.68
C SER A 277 -20.86 -11.47 13.19
N ASN A 278 -20.47 -11.57 11.92
CA ASN A 278 -19.57 -10.60 11.27
C ASN A 278 -20.15 -9.18 11.31
N PHE A 279 -21.48 -9.03 11.17
CA PHE A 279 -22.14 -7.74 11.26
C PHE A 279 -21.94 -7.09 12.64
N VAL A 280 -22.19 -7.84 13.72
CA VAL A 280 -22.02 -7.31 15.09
C VAL A 280 -20.56 -6.98 15.39
N LYS A 281 -19.62 -7.83 14.93
CA LYS A 281 -18.19 -7.52 15.04
C LYS A 281 -17.83 -6.22 14.35
N GLN A 282 -18.28 -6.02 13.11
CA GLN A 282 -18.04 -4.79 12.37
C GLN A 282 -18.68 -3.57 13.05
N GLU A 283 -19.88 -3.68 13.63
CA GLU A 283 -20.49 -2.58 14.39
C GLU A 283 -19.71 -2.22 15.66
N ILE A 284 -19.09 -3.19 16.35
CA ILE A 284 -18.26 -2.92 17.54
C ILE A 284 -16.88 -2.40 17.12
N GLU A 285 -16.25 -2.98 16.09
CA GLU A 285 -15.01 -2.46 15.49
C GLU A 285 -15.17 -0.99 15.07
N LYS A 286 -16.40 -0.58 14.71
CA LYS A 286 -16.67 0.81 14.41
C LYS A 286 -16.48 1.78 15.59
N ILE A 287 -16.32 1.33 16.82
CA ILE A 287 -16.01 2.23 17.94
C ILE A 287 -14.69 1.85 18.61
N MET A 288 -13.94 0.91 18.04
CA MET A 288 -12.63 0.53 18.55
C MET A 288 -11.52 1.33 17.89
N ARG A 289 -10.43 1.51 18.62
CA ARG A 289 -9.18 2.10 18.16
C ARG A 289 -8.02 1.18 18.48
N VAL A 290 -6.96 1.29 17.68
CA VAL A 290 -5.69 0.61 17.94
C VAL A 290 -4.90 1.44 18.97
N SER A 291 -4.52 0.83 20.08
CA SER A 291 -3.61 1.42 21.08
C SER A 291 -2.37 0.55 21.28
N LEU A 292 -1.30 1.13 21.83
CA LEU A 292 -0.11 0.37 22.22
C LEU A 292 -0.46 -0.57 23.37
N CYS A 293 0.04 -1.80 23.32
CA CYS A 293 -0.17 -2.77 24.39
C CYS A 293 0.43 -2.24 25.71
N PRO A 294 -0.34 -2.19 26.80
CA PRO A 294 0.13 -1.61 28.07
C PRO A 294 1.20 -2.46 28.76
N THR A 295 1.32 -3.75 28.42
CA THR A 295 2.28 -4.68 29.04
C THR A 295 3.65 -4.65 28.39
N CYS A 296 3.70 -4.62 27.05
CA CYS A 296 4.96 -4.61 26.31
C CYS A 296 5.29 -3.25 25.69
N HIS A 297 4.40 -2.25 25.82
CA HIS A 297 4.55 -0.91 25.24
C HIS A 297 4.92 -0.93 23.75
N GLY A 298 4.34 -1.86 22.98
CA GLY A 298 4.65 -2.05 21.56
C GLY A 298 5.80 -2.99 21.25
N ALA A 299 6.53 -3.51 22.25
CA ALA A 299 7.71 -4.34 22.04
C ALA A 299 7.44 -5.75 21.49
N ARG A 300 6.17 -6.19 21.51
CA ARG A 300 5.69 -7.50 21.00
C ARG A 300 6.25 -8.75 21.72
N LEU A 301 7.30 -8.60 22.52
CA LEU A 301 7.98 -9.70 23.21
C LEU A 301 7.65 -9.72 24.71
N LYS A 302 7.94 -10.86 25.36
CA LYS A 302 7.90 -10.96 26.82
C LYS A 302 9.10 -10.25 27.46
N ALA A 303 8.94 -9.83 28.71
CA ALA A 303 9.98 -9.12 29.46
C ALA A 303 11.28 -9.92 29.57
N GLU A 304 11.19 -11.25 29.65
CA GLU A 304 12.34 -12.13 29.84
C GLU A 304 13.17 -12.26 28.55
N SER A 305 12.53 -12.10 27.40
CA SER A 305 13.22 -12.01 26.10
C SER A 305 13.87 -10.64 25.91
N LEU A 306 13.21 -9.57 26.35
CA LEU A 306 13.74 -8.20 26.30
C LEU A 306 14.92 -7.99 27.26
N ALA A 307 14.98 -8.75 28.36
CA ALA A 307 16.07 -8.70 29.33
C ALA A 307 17.38 -9.32 28.82
N VAL A 308 17.38 -10.03 27.68
CA VAL A 308 18.61 -10.59 27.09
C VAL A 308 19.31 -9.54 26.26
N LYS A 309 20.61 -9.34 26.50
CA LYS A 309 21.41 -8.30 25.85
C LYS A 309 22.57 -8.85 25.04
N VAL A 310 22.83 -8.25 23.88
CA VAL A 310 24.07 -8.43 23.09
C VAL A 310 24.75 -7.07 23.06
N GLN A 311 26.01 -7.01 23.52
CA GLN A 311 26.75 -5.74 23.62
C GLN A 311 25.98 -4.64 24.39
N GLY A 312 25.28 -5.04 25.46
CA GLY A 312 24.51 -4.11 26.30
C GLY A 312 23.14 -3.69 25.76
N MET A 313 22.77 -4.10 24.54
CA MET A 313 21.49 -3.79 23.91
C MET A 313 20.58 -5.01 23.85
N SER A 314 19.29 -4.81 24.07
CA SER A 314 18.22 -5.78 23.86
C SER A 314 17.83 -5.88 22.38
N ILE A 315 17.16 -6.97 22.02
CA ILE A 315 16.73 -7.18 20.62
C ILE A 315 15.78 -6.08 20.16
N LEU A 316 15.00 -5.50 21.07
CA LEU A 316 14.11 -4.38 20.79
C LEU A 316 14.91 -3.11 20.47
N GLU A 317 15.86 -2.75 21.34
CA GLU A 317 16.69 -1.54 21.17
C GLU A 317 17.45 -1.59 19.83
N ILE A 318 18.05 -2.74 19.50
CA ILE A 318 18.71 -2.94 18.20
C ILE A 318 17.72 -2.80 17.04
N SER A 319 16.52 -3.38 17.16
CA SER A 319 15.53 -3.37 16.08
C SER A 319 14.83 -2.01 15.89
N GLN A 320 14.96 -1.09 16.85
CA GLN A 320 14.46 0.28 16.79
C GLN A 320 15.44 1.26 16.12
N LEU A 321 16.71 0.89 15.99
CA LEU A 321 17.67 1.70 15.25
C LEU A 321 17.28 1.77 13.76
N SER A 322 17.60 2.90 13.13
CA SER A 322 17.51 2.99 11.67
C SER A 322 18.50 2.03 11.02
N ILE A 323 18.18 1.53 9.83
CA ILE A 323 19.04 0.63 9.06
C ILE A 323 20.44 1.21 8.87
N ASP A 324 20.58 2.52 8.62
CA ASP A 324 21.90 3.17 8.50
C ASP A 324 22.73 3.07 9.79
N LYS A 325 22.13 3.37 10.95
CA LYS A 325 22.80 3.27 12.25
C LYS A 325 23.16 1.83 12.57
N LEU A 326 22.22 0.93 12.28
CA LEU A 326 22.38 -0.50 12.53
C LEU A 326 23.47 -1.10 11.63
N SER A 327 23.52 -0.72 10.35
CA SER A 327 24.56 -1.10 9.41
C SER A 327 25.94 -0.64 9.90
N GLY A 328 26.06 0.63 10.31
CA GLY A 328 27.29 1.16 10.90
C GLY A 328 27.75 0.38 12.14
N LEU A 329 26.82 0.07 13.06
CA LEU A 329 27.09 -0.72 14.26
C LEU A 329 27.65 -2.11 13.93
N PHE A 330 27.03 -2.83 12.98
CA PHE A 330 27.48 -4.17 12.60
C PHE A 330 28.81 -4.15 11.83
N VAL A 331 29.05 -3.11 11.02
CA VAL A 331 30.36 -2.89 10.37
C VAL A 331 31.46 -2.67 11.42
N ASP A 332 31.19 -1.89 12.47
CA ASP A 332 32.15 -1.66 13.54
C ASP A 332 32.43 -2.93 14.34
N TRP A 333 31.41 -3.76 14.57
CA TRP A 333 31.57 -5.09 15.18
C TRP A 333 32.43 -6.04 14.32
N LEU A 334 32.37 -5.92 12.99
CA LEU A 334 33.23 -6.69 12.08
C LEU A 334 34.68 -6.19 12.05
N LYS A 335 34.90 -4.88 12.22
CA LYS A 335 36.25 -4.27 12.25
C LYS A 335 37.04 -4.65 13.49
N ASP A 336 36.37 -4.75 14.64
CA ASP A 336 37.01 -5.13 15.91
C ASP A 336 36.27 -6.26 16.63
N PRO A 337 36.35 -7.51 16.11
CA PRO A 337 35.66 -8.66 16.70
C PRO A 337 36.11 -8.99 18.12
N LYS A 338 37.27 -8.49 18.55
CA LYS A 338 37.82 -8.72 19.90
C LYS A 338 37.02 -7.99 20.99
N LYS A 339 36.28 -6.93 20.62
CA LYS A 339 35.38 -6.22 21.53
C LYS A 339 34.05 -6.96 21.76
N LEU A 340 33.73 -7.95 20.93
CA LEU A 340 32.52 -8.74 21.08
C LEU A 340 32.67 -9.72 22.25
N GLN A 341 31.78 -9.58 23.21
CA GLN A 341 31.63 -10.50 24.34
C GLN A 341 30.89 -11.75 23.84
N GLY A 342 31.53 -12.92 23.92
CA GLY A 342 30.94 -14.20 23.52
C GLY A 342 31.86 -15.03 22.63
N ASN A 343 31.30 -16.08 22.02
CA ASN A 343 32.06 -16.93 21.10
C ASN A 343 32.10 -16.30 19.70
N THR A 344 33.21 -15.62 19.40
CA THR A 344 33.46 -14.94 18.12
C THR A 344 33.29 -15.87 16.90
N GLN A 345 33.60 -17.17 17.01
CA GLN A 345 33.45 -18.11 15.90
C GLN A 345 31.98 -18.33 15.51
N ILE A 346 31.06 -18.24 16.46
CA ILE A 346 29.61 -18.37 16.23
C ILE A 346 29.01 -17.02 15.79
N MET A 347 29.49 -15.92 16.38
CA MET A 347 28.98 -14.57 16.11
C MET A 347 29.31 -14.08 14.71
N LEU A 348 30.55 -14.28 14.25
CA LEU A 348 31.04 -13.66 13.02
C LEU A 348 30.25 -14.02 11.76
N PRO A 349 29.89 -15.29 11.49
CA PRO A 349 29.06 -15.63 10.33
C PRO A 349 27.70 -14.95 10.35
N ILE A 350 27.06 -14.87 11.52
CA ILE A 350 25.75 -14.24 11.70
C ILE A 350 25.85 -12.72 11.48
N ILE A 351 26.85 -12.08 12.09
CA ILE A 351 27.08 -10.64 11.95
C ILE A 351 27.40 -10.27 10.49
N LYS A 352 28.19 -11.09 9.78
CA LYS A 352 28.48 -10.89 8.35
C LYS A 352 27.20 -10.91 7.52
N GLU A 353 26.32 -11.89 7.74
CA GLU A 353 25.06 -12.01 7.00
C GLU A 353 24.11 -10.84 7.30
N ILE A 354 23.99 -10.44 8.58
CA ILE A 354 23.20 -9.27 8.96
C ILE A 354 23.75 -7.99 8.33
N SER A 355 25.07 -7.77 8.41
CA SER A 355 25.72 -6.58 7.84
C SER A 355 25.54 -6.50 6.33
N LYS A 356 25.63 -7.64 5.64
CA LYS A 356 25.41 -7.75 4.19
C LYS A 356 23.96 -7.37 3.82
N ASN A 357 22.97 -7.95 4.51
CA ASN A 357 21.56 -7.70 4.24
C ASN A 357 21.13 -6.26 4.58
N LEU A 358 21.70 -5.67 5.64
CA LEU A 358 21.52 -4.25 5.95
C LEU A 358 22.13 -3.33 4.89
N GLY A 359 23.29 -3.71 4.35
CA GLY A 359 23.94 -3.02 3.24
C GLY A 359 23.01 -2.93 2.02
N PHE A 360 22.43 -4.04 1.59
CA PHE A 360 21.50 -4.04 0.45
C PHE A 360 20.27 -3.16 0.68
N LEU A 361 19.71 -3.13 1.89
CA LEU A 361 18.60 -2.22 2.21
C LEU A 361 19.02 -0.75 2.15
N ALA A 362 20.23 -0.43 2.59
CA ALA A 362 20.77 0.93 2.49
C ALA A 362 21.05 1.33 1.02
N ASP A 363 21.56 0.40 0.21
CA ASP A 363 21.85 0.60 -1.22
C ASP A 363 20.57 0.93 -2.02
N VAL A 364 19.45 0.31 -1.68
CA VAL A 364 18.13 0.67 -2.27
C VAL A 364 17.46 1.88 -1.59
N GLY A 365 18.20 2.65 -0.77
CA GLY A 365 17.69 3.89 -0.19
C GLY A 365 16.71 3.72 0.98
N LEU A 366 16.68 2.56 1.64
CA LEU A 366 15.81 2.29 2.79
C LEU A 366 16.50 2.48 4.15
N GLY A 367 17.66 3.14 4.18
CA GLY A 367 18.48 3.38 5.38
C GLY A 367 17.76 4.05 6.56
N TYR A 368 16.67 4.79 6.29
CA TYR A 368 15.86 5.48 7.30
C TYR A 368 14.84 4.58 8.00
N LEU A 369 14.56 3.37 7.48
CA LEU A 369 13.61 2.44 8.09
C LEU A 369 14.17 1.79 9.34
N THR A 370 13.29 1.25 10.18
CA THR A 370 13.63 0.38 11.31
C THR A 370 13.15 -1.04 11.03
N LEU A 371 13.74 -2.04 11.68
CA LEU A 371 13.36 -3.45 11.48
C LEU A 371 11.97 -3.76 12.07
N LEU A 372 11.49 -2.95 13.02
CA LEU A 372 10.16 -3.09 13.63
C LEU A 372 9.05 -2.38 12.85
N ARG A 373 9.36 -1.59 11.82
CA ARG A 373 8.34 -0.93 11.01
C ARG A 373 7.40 -1.99 10.44
N SER A 374 6.10 -1.79 10.64
CA SER A 374 5.07 -2.70 10.16
C SER A 374 5.12 -2.81 8.64
N ALA A 375 5.00 -4.02 8.11
CA ALA A 375 4.90 -4.25 6.68
C ALA A 375 3.70 -3.53 6.05
N SER A 376 2.61 -3.43 6.81
CA SER A 376 1.36 -2.80 6.37
C SER A 376 1.45 -1.28 6.23
N THR A 377 2.49 -0.64 6.76
CA THR A 377 2.69 0.81 6.68
C THR A 377 3.76 1.20 5.67
N LEU A 378 4.28 0.23 4.91
CA LEU A 378 5.22 0.48 3.82
C LEU A 378 4.46 1.00 2.60
N SER A 379 5.03 1.97 1.90
CA SER A 379 4.54 2.34 0.57
C SER A 379 4.81 1.20 -0.43
N GLY A 380 4.13 1.23 -1.59
CA GLY A 380 4.38 0.27 -2.68
C GLY A 380 5.85 0.23 -3.10
N GLY A 381 6.47 1.42 -3.28
CA GLY A 381 7.89 1.53 -3.59
C GLY A 381 8.82 1.05 -2.48
N GLU A 382 8.50 1.30 -1.19
CA GLU A 382 9.29 0.76 -0.07
C GLU A 382 9.24 -0.78 -0.04
N ALA A 383 8.04 -1.36 -0.18
CA ALA A 383 7.85 -2.82 -0.24
C ALA A 383 8.59 -3.45 -1.41
N GLN A 384 8.52 -2.82 -2.59
CA GLN A 384 9.21 -3.26 -3.79
C GLN A 384 10.73 -3.23 -3.62
N ARG A 385 11.29 -2.15 -3.04
CA ARG A 385 12.73 -2.03 -2.78
C ARG A 385 13.23 -3.02 -1.73
N ILE A 386 12.43 -3.35 -0.72
CA ILE A 386 12.74 -4.45 0.20
C ILE A 386 12.87 -5.78 -0.55
N ARG A 387 11.92 -6.06 -1.46
CA ARG A 387 11.96 -7.27 -2.30
C ARG A 387 13.19 -7.27 -3.21
N LEU A 388 13.52 -6.13 -3.81
CA LEU A 388 14.73 -5.95 -4.61
C LEU A 388 16.00 -6.26 -3.82
N ALA A 389 16.15 -5.69 -2.62
CA ALA A 389 17.29 -5.94 -1.75
C ALA A 389 17.42 -7.43 -1.38
N SER A 390 16.30 -8.11 -1.12
CA SER A 390 16.27 -9.56 -0.87
C SER A 390 16.73 -10.37 -2.11
N GLN A 391 16.29 -9.99 -3.32
CA GLN A 391 16.75 -10.66 -4.54
C GLN A 391 18.24 -10.45 -4.81
N VAL A 392 18.76 -9.25 -4.59
CA VAL A 392 20.20 -8.97 -4.67
C VAL A 392 20.98 -9.85 -3.69
N GLY A 393 20.46 -10.01 -2.46
CA GLY A 393 21.10 -10.84 -1.44
C GLY A 393 21.13 -12.34 -1.74
N SER A 394 20.13 -12.84 -2.47
CA SER A 394 20.03 -14.25 -2.88
C SER A 394 21.12 -14.71 -3.85
N ALA A 395 21.78 -13.77 -4.55
CA ALA A 395 22.87 -14.01 -5.49
C ALA A 395 22.55 -15.07 -6.57
N LEU A 396 21.29 -15.14 -7.02
CA LEU A 396 20.88 -16.00 -8.14
C LEU A 396 21.53 -15.52 -9.46
N SER A 397 21.81 -16.47 -10.35
CA SER A 397 22.36 -16.24 -11.69
C SER A 397 21.54 -17.00 -12.75
N GLY A 398 21.49 -16.49 -13.97
CA GLY A 398 20.71 -17.06 -15.07
C GLY A 398 19.20 -16.80 -14.97
N VAL A 399 18.78 -15.88 -14.09
CA VAL A 399 17.37 -15.51 -13.86
C VAL A 399 16.97 -14.33 -14.74
N LEU A 400 15.69 -14.28 -15.12
CA LEU A 400 15.06 -13.10 -15.71
C LEU A 400 14.31 -12.32 -14.63
N TYR A 401 14.79 -11.14 -14.27
CA TYR A 401 14.06 -10.24 -13.39
C TYR A 401 13.18 -9.30 -14.21
N VAL A 402 11.90 -9.21 -13.86
CA VAL A 402 10.96 -8.26 -14.48
C VAL A 402 10.45 -7.30 -13.40
N LEU A 403 10.78 -6.02 -13.51
CA LEU A 403 10.51 -4.99 -12.52
C LEU A 403 9.51 -3.97 -13.04
N ASP A 404 8.61 -3.54 -12.15
CA ASP A 404 7.55 -2.58 -12.45
C ASP A 404 7.88 -1.22 -11.81
N GLU A 405 8.51 -0.32 -12.56
CA GLU A 405 8.76 1.07 -12.16
C GLU A 405 9.44 1.21 -10.77
N PRO A 406 10.64 0.66 -10.59
CA PRO A 406 11.33 0.63 -9.30
C PRO A 406 11.73 2.01 -8.76
N SER A 407 11.71 3.07 -9.60
CA SER A 407 12.01 4.44 -9.15
C SER A 407 10.87 5.09 -8.37
N ILE A 408 9.73 4.41 -8.21
CA ILE A 408 8.54 4.96 -7.56
C ILE A 408 8.75 5.34 -6.09
N GLY A 409 8.29 6.53 -5.70
CA GLY A 409 8.47 7.08 -4.35
C GLY A 409 9.93 7.25 -3.93
N LEU A 410 10.85 7.31 -4.91
CA LEU A 410 12.27 7.54 -4.71
C LEU A 410 12.61 8.97 -5.12
N HIS A 411 13.33 9.68 -4.25
CA HIS A 411 13.83 11.00 -4.58
C HIS A 411 14.97 10.90 -5.62
N GLN A 412 15.10 11.89 -6.52
CA GLN A 412 16.10 11.89 -7.61
C GLN A 412 17.53 11.59 -7.12
N LYS A 413 17.89 12.11 -5.95
CA LYS A 413 19.16 11.86 -5.24
C LYS A 413 19.49 10.37 -5.05
N ASP A 414 18.51 9.52 -4.79
CA ASP A 414 18.71 8.09 -4.50
C ASP A 414 18.56 7.21 -5.76
N ASN A 415 18.16 7.79 -6.89
CA ASN A 415 17.91 7.04 -8.12
C ASN A 415 19.18 6.40 -8.70
N ASP A 416 20.33 7.07 -8.59
CA ASP A 416 21.62 6.52 -9.02
C ASP A 416 21.98 5.22 -8.26
N LYS A 417 21.61 5.13 -6.98
CA LYS A 417 21.86 3.92 -6.18
C LYS A 417 20.96 2.76 -6.63
N LEU A 418 19.72 3.06 -6.98
CA LEU A 418 18.81 2.07 -7.56
C LEU A 418 19.37 1.54 -8.89
N ILE A 419 19.77 2.43 -9.79
CA ILE A 419 20.38 2.06 -11.09
C ILE A 419 21.61 1.18 -10.88
N HIS A 420 22.49 1.55 -9.93
CA HIS A 420 23.64 0.72 -9.58
C HIS A 420 23.23 -0.68 -9.10
N THR A 421 22.17 -0.77 -8.29
CA THR A 421 21.64 -2.05 -7.81
C THR A 421 21.09 -2.91 -8.95
N LEU A 422 20.39 -2.30 -9.92
CA LEU A 422 19.90 -2.99 -11.12
C LEU A 422 21.04 -3.51 -12.00
N LYS A 423 22.10 -2.71 -12.16
CA LYS A 423 23.32 -3.11 -12.87
C LYS A 423 24.03 -4.26 -12.16
N ASN A 424 24.13 -4.24 -10.83
CA ASN A 424 24.68 -5.36 -10.06
C ASN A 424 23.87 -6.66 -10.27
N LEU A 425 22.53 -6.58 -10.30
CA LEU A 425 21.70 -7.76 -10.61
C LEU A 425 22.03 -8.32 -11.99
N ARG A 426 22.13 -7.46 -13.00
CA ARG A 426 22.54 -7.83 -14.36
C ARG A 426 23.94 -8.47 -14.37
N ASP A 427 24.91 -7.81 -13.75
CA ASP A 427 26.33 -8.19 -13.76
C ASP A 427 26.59 -9.53 -13.04
N ASN A 428 25.68 -9.96 -12.17
CA ASN A 428 25.65 -11.31 -11.60
C ASN A 428 25.17 -12.41 -12.59
N GLY A 429 25.08 -12.10 -13.88
CA GLY A 429 24.70 -13.04 -14.95
C GLY A 429 23.19 -13.20 -15.10
N ASN A 430 22.42 -12.13 -14.84
CA ASN A 430 20.96 -12.12 -15.00
C ASN A 430 20.55 -11.17 -16.13
N THR A 431 19.37 -11.40 -16.69
CA THR A 431 18.71 -10.41 -17.54
C THR A 431 17.73 -9.62 -16.69
N VAL A 432 17.72 -8.29 -16.82
CA VAL A 432 16.85 -7.41 -16.04
C VAL A 432 15.99 -6.61 -17.00
N ILE A 433 14.68 -6.87 -17.01
CA ILE A 433 13.68 -6.09 -17.75
C ILE A 433 12.99 -5.15 -16.77
N VAL A 434 12.97 -3.87 -17.07
CA VAL A 434 12.35 -2.85 -16.24
C VAL A 434 11.32 -2.09 -17.06
N VAL A 435 10.07 -2.02 -16.58
CA VAL A 435 9.10 -1.06 -17.11
C VAL A 435 9.34 0.27 -16.43
N GLU A 436 9.68 1.34 -17.18
CA GLU A 436 10.03 2.63 -16.59
C GLU A 436 9.67 3.84 -17.46
N HIS A 437 9.53 4.96 -16.78
CA HIS A 437 9.28 6.29 -17.33
C HIS A 437 10.34 7.32 -16.89
N ASP A 438 11.19 6.98 -15.92
CA ASP A 438 12.27 7.84 -15.47
C ASP A 438 13.38 8.00 -16.54
N ALA A 439 13.72 9.26 -16.83
CA ALA A 439 14.71 9.62 -17.84
C ALA A 439 16.10 9.06 -17.53
N THR A 440 16.52 9.11 -16.26
CA THR A 440 17.84 8.63 -15.84
C THR A 440 17.98 7.11 -15.97
N THR A 441 16.93 6.37 -15.64
CA THR A 441 16.91 4.90 -15.74
C THR A 441 16.88 4.46 -17.20
N MET A 442 16.06 5.09 -18.05
CA MET A 442 16.05 4.81 -19.49
C MET A 442 17.42 5.03 -20.13
N MET A 443 18.09 6.14 -19.80
CA MET A 443 19.41 6.46 -20.35
C MET A 443 20.54 5.57 -19.80
N ALA A 444 20.35 4.97 -18.62
CA ALA A 444 21.33 4.08 -18.00
C ALA A 444 21.22 2.62 -18.46
N ALA A 445 20.17 2.27 -19.19
CA ALA A 445 19.91 0.94 -19.73
C ALA A 445 20.91 0.56 -20.82
N ASP A 446 21.10 -0.75 -21.03
CA ASP A 446 21.90 -1.26 -22.15
C ASP A 446 21.06 -1.31 -23.44
N TYR A 447 19.75 -1.51 -23.28
CA TYR A 447 18.79 -1.64 -24.37
C TYR A 447 17.45 -1.00 -23.99
N LEU A 448 16.79 -0.35 -24.95
CA LEU A 448 15.53 0.36 -24.76
C LEU A 448 14.50 -0.10 -25.79
N VAL A 449 13.28 -0.37 -25.31
CA VAL A 449 12.12 -0.74 -26.11
C VAL A 449 10.99 0.26 -25.84
N ASP A 450 10.54 0.97 -26.87
CA ASP A 450 9.41 1.90 -26.77
C ASP A 450 8.14 1.26 -27.36
N VAL A 451 7.06 1.27 -26.59
CA VAL A 451 5.77 0.68 -26.94
C VAL A 451 4.73 1.78 -27.12
N GLY A 452 4.06 1.82 -28.27
CA GLY A 452 3.14 2.90 -28.62
C GLY A 452 2.42 2.65 -29.96
N PRO A 453 1.97 3.70 -30.67
CA PRO A 453 2.09 5.13 -30.36
C PRO A 453 1.02 5.70 -29.42
N GLY A 454 -0.04 4.96 -29.13
CA GLY A 454 -1.13 5.38 -28.25
C GLY A 454 -1.35 4.45 -27.05
N ALA A 455 -2.52 4.59 -26.43
CA ALA A 455 -3.04 3.73 -25.38
C ALA A 455 -4.20 2.87 -25.90
N GLY A 456 -4.47 1.74 -25.24
CA GLY A 456 -5.53 0.81 -25.62
C GLY A 456 -5.36 0.31 -27.06
N ASP A 457 -6.42 0.39 -27.88
CA ASP A 457 -6.41 -0.07 -29.27
C ASP A 457 -5.42 0.69 -30.18
N ASN A 458 -5.00 1.89 -29.77
CA ASN A 458 -4.01 2.68 -30.49
C ASN A 458 -2.56 2.39 -30.05
N GLY A 459 -2.37 1.53 -29.04
CA GLY A 459 -1.07 1.05 -28.59
C GLY A 459 -0.68 -0.28 -29.22
N GLY A 460 0.14 -1.03 -28.48
CA GLY A 460 0.46 -2.43 -28.75
C GLY A 460 1.48 -2.67 -29.85
N GLN A 461 2.15 -1.62 -30.35
CA GLN A 461 3.19 -1.72 -31.37
C GLN A 461 4.53 -1.34 -30.77
N ILE A 462 5.60 -1.93 -31.32
CA ILE A 462 6.97 -1.55 -30.98
C ILE A 462 7.38 -0.40 -31.89
N LEU A 463 7.66 0.76 -31.31
CA LEU A 463 8.08 1.97 -32.04
C LEU A 463 9.59 2.07 -32.20
N PHE A 464 10.32 1.61 -31.19
CA PHE A 464 11.76 1.73 -31.14
C PHE A 464 12.36 0.56 -30.37
N VAL A 465 13.48 0.04 -30.87
CA VAL A 465 14.29 -0.98 -30.23
C VAL A 465 15.76 -0.65 -30.51
N GLY A 466 16.57 -0.50 -29.48
CA GLY A 466 17.99 -0.20 -29.67
C GLY A 466 18.67 0.39 -28.44
N LYS A 467 19.76 1.12 -28.66
CA LYS A 467 20.46 1.82 -27.58
C LYS A 467 19.64 3.05 -27.14
N PRO A 468 19.64 3.41 -25.84
CA PRO A 468 18.88 4.56 -25.36
C PRO A 468 19.19 5.89 -26.03
N GLU A 469 20.43 6.11 -26.48
CA GLU A 469 20.84 7.36 -27.12
C GLU A 469 20.12 7.60 -28.46
N ASP A 470 19.76 6.52 -29.17
CA ASP A 470 19.21 6.59 -30.52
C ASP A 470 17.71 6.95 -30.53
N ILE A 471 16.99 6.78 -29.41
CA ILE A 471 15.55 7.06 -29.34
C ILE A 471 15.21 8.53 -29.63
N LYS A 472 16.13 9.46 -29.35
CA LYS A 472 15.98 10.90 -29.62
C LYS A 472 15.80 11.20 -31.12
N ASN A 473 16.28 10.30 -31.96
CA ASN A 473 16.18 10.37 -33.42
C ASN A 473 14.89 9.69 -33.95
N CYS A 474 14.17 8.93 -33.12
CA CYS A 474 12.92 8.29 -33.50
C CYS A 474 11.78 9.32 -33.53
N GLY A 475 11.38 9.76 -34.73
CA GLY A 475 10.32 10.75 -34.91
C GLY A 475 8.91 10.27 -34.52
N GLN A 476 8.70 8.96 -34.44
CA GLN A 476 7.42 8.35 -34.04
C GLN A 476 7.31 8.18 -32.52
N SER A 477 8.44 8.22 -31.80
CA SER A 477 8.47 8.02 -30.35
C SER A 477 8.16 9.31 -29.61
N LEU A 478 7.06 9.31 -28.85
CA LEU A 478 6.73 10.42 -27.96
C LEU A 478 7.77 10.52 -26.83
N THR A 479 8.25 9.39 -26.32
CA THR A 479 9.32 9.32 -25.34
C THR A 479 10.60 9.95 -25.90
N GLY A 480 10.97 9.61 -27.13
CA GLY A 480 12.09 10.25 -27.84
C GLY A 480 11.94 11.77 -27.96
N ALA A 481 10.73 12.27 -28.22
CA ALA A 481 10.46 13.71 -28.30
C ALA A 481 10.64 14.44 -26.95
N TYR A 482 10.27 13.80 -25.82
CA TYR A 482 10.53 14.35 -24.48
C TYR A 482 12.02 14.28 -24.12
N LEU A 483 12.67 13.14 -24.35
CA LEU A 483 14.10 12.93 -24.04
C LEU A 483 15.03 13.79 -24.91
N SER A 484 14.60 14.19 -26.10
CA SER A 484 15.35 15.12 -26.95
C SER A 484 15.03 16.59 -26.66
N GLY A 485 14.07 16.89 -25.78
CA GLY A 485 13.58 18.25 -25.52
C GLY A 485 12.71 18.87 -26.63
N LYS A 486 12.33 18.10 -27.67
CA LYS A 486 11.39 18.57 -28.72
C LYS A 486 10.00 18.85 -28.13
N LYS A 487 9.62 18.06 -27.11
CA LYS A 487 8.43 18.27 -26.30
C LYS A 487 8.84 18.41 -24.83
N GLN A 488 8.18 19.31 -24.10
CA GLN A 488 8.47 19.55 -22.69
C GLN A 488 7.23 20.09 -21.97
N ILE A 489 7.10 19.76 -20.69
CA ILE A 489 6.12 20.40 -19.80
C ILE A 489 6.65 21.80 -19.47
N LYS A 490 5.89 22.83 -19.87
CA LYS A 490 6.30 24.23 -19.73
C LYS A 490 5.95 24.76 -18.35
N ILE A 491 6.84 25.56 -17.78
CA ILE A 491 6.60 26.27 -16.52
C ILE A 491 5.49 27.32 -16.74
N PRO A 492 4.57 27.50 -15.77
CA PRO A 492 3.57 28.55 -15.80
C PRO A 492 4.22 29.94 -15.95
N LYS A 493 3.69 30.76 -16.88
CA LYS A 493 4.20 32.14 -17.07
C LYS A 493 3.98 33.03 -15.85
N LYS A 494 2.94 32.74 -15.05
CA LYS A 494 2.60 33.43 -13.80
C LYS A 494 2.05 32.40 -12.82
N PHE A 495 2.50 32.47 -11.57
CA PHE A 495 1.96 31.66 -10.47
C PHE A 495 0.70 32.32 -9.90
N ARG A 496 -0.25 31.51 -9.45
CA ARG A 496 -1.51 32.02 -8.88
C ARG A 496 -1.25 32.74 -7.55
N PRO A 497 -1.85 33.93 -7.33
CA PRO A 497 -1.74 34.62 -6.05
C PRO A 497 -2.47 33.90 -4.91
N GLY A 498 -3.46 33.05 -5.23
CA GLY A 498 -4.34 32.37 -4.27
C GLY A 498 -5.50 33.26 -3.84
N ASN A 499 -6.28 32.82 -2.85
CA ASN A 499 -7.47 33.54 -2.36
C ASN A 499 -7.20 34.40 -1.10
N GLY A 500 -5.92 34.59 -0.74
CA GLY A 500 -5.50 35.34 0.46
C GLY A 500 -5.66 34.60 1.79
N LYS A 501 -6.22 33.38 1.78
CA LYS A 501 -6.44 32.55 2.97
C LYS A 501 -5.41 31.43 3.04
N ALA A 502 -5.23 30.86 4.22
CA ALA A 502 -4.31 29.74 4.42
C ALA A 502 -4.82 28.79 5.51
N LEU A 503 -4.49 27.51 5.36
CA LEU A 503 -4.43 26.59 6.48
C LEU A 503 -3.04 26.66 7.13
N GLU A 504 -2.97 26.47 8.44
CA GLU A 504 -1.69 26.43 9.15
C GLU A 504 -1.70 25.33 10.21
N ILE A 505 -0.76 24.39 10.10
CA ILE A 505 -0.49 23.39 11.13
C ILE A 505 0.53 23.97 12.09
N ILE A 506 0.27 23.84 13.40
CA ILE A 506 1.12 24.36 14.47
C ILE A 506 1.68 23.19 15.26
N GLY A 507 2.99 23.22 15.50
CA GLY A 507 3.70 22.30 16.40
C GLY A 507 3.66 20.83 15.96
N ALA A 508 3.73 20.55 14.66
CA ALA A 508 3.70 19.19 14.12
C ALA A 508 4.92 18.39 14.60
N ARG A 509 4.67 17.30 15.32
CA ARG A 509 5.69 16.49 16.02
C ARG A 509 5.44 14.98 15.96
N GLU A 510 4.53 14.53 15.10
CA GLU A 510 4.32 13.11 14.87
C GLU A 510 5.56 12.46 14.21
N HIS A 511 5.88 11.24 14.61
CA HIS A 511 7.04 10.48 14.13
C HIS A 511 8.37 11.25 14.19
N ASN A 512 8.95 11.60 13.04
CA ASN A 512 10.23 12.29 12.95
C ASN A 512 10.10 13.82 12.81
N LEU A 513 8.88 14.37 12.73
CA LEU A 513 8.66 15.82 12.61
C LEU A 513 9.16 16.57 13.85
N LYS A 514 9.80 17.73 13.64
CA LYS A 514 10.58 18.43 14.66
C LYS A 514 9.88 19.68 15.20
N ASN A 515 8.63 19.51 15.62
CA ASN A 515 7.78 20.60 16.13
C ASN A 515 7.65 21.77 15.14
N ILE A 516 7.32 21.47 13.89
CA ILE A 516 7.30 22.44 12.79
C ILE A 516 5.94 23.12 12.64
N ASN A 517 5.96 24.39 12.24
CA ASN A 517 4.77 25.13 11.80
C ASN A 517 4.76 25.20 10.28
N VAL A 518 3.65 24.85 9.64
CA VAL A 518 3.56 24.79 8.18
C VAL A 518 2.29 25.46 7.70
N LYS A 519 2.44 26.41 6.76
CA LYS A 519 1.34 27.19 6.18
C LYS A 519 1.06 26.75 4.73
N PHE A 520 -0.20 26.46 4.44
CA PHE A 520 -0.71 26.03 3.14
C PHE A 520 -1.62 27.12 2.54
N PRO A 521 -1.14 27.91 1.56
CA PRO A 521 -1.95 28.97 0.93
C PRO A 521 -3.10 28.38 0.08
N LEU A 522 -4.34 28.81 0.34
CA LEU A 522 -5.53 28.26 -0.31
C LEU A 522 -5.78 28.86 -1.70
N GLY A 523 -6.49 28.11 -2.54
CA GLY A 523 -6.78 28.45 -3.94
C GLY A 523 -5.57 28.32 -4.85
N LYS A 524 -4.67 27.37 -4.54
CA LYS A 524 -3.42 27.12 -5.24
C LYS A 524 -3.21 25.62 -5.49
N LEU A 525 -2.37 25.29 -6.47
CA LEU A 525 -1.72 23.99 -6.56
C LEU A 525 -0.47 24.01 -5.68
N ILE A 526 -0.40 23.15 -4.67
CA ILE A 526 0.66 23.12 -3.67
C ILE A 526 1.36 21.76 -3.73
N ALA A 527 2.70 21.72 -3.79
CA ALA A 527 3.48 20.49 -3.65
C ALA A 527 4.20 20.43 -2.30
N ILE A 528 4.15 19.28 -1.63
CA ILE A 528 5.04 18.92 -0.53
C ILE A 528 6.16 18.08 -1.11
N THR A 529 7.40 18.55 -0.98
CA THR A 529 8.61 17.94 -1.56
C THR A 529 9.61 17.56 -0.47
N GLY A 530 10.69 16.90 -0.88
CA GLY A 530 11.78 16.49 0.01
C GLY A 530 12.12 15.01 -0.10
N VAL A 531 13.25 14.59 0.45
CA VAL A 531 13.76 13.20 0.33
C VAL A 531 12.82 12.16 0.96
N SER A 532 12.96 10.89 0.58
CA SER A 532 12.17 9.80 1.16
C SER A 532 12.43 9.71 2.68
N GLY A 533 11.36 9.56 3.46
CA GLY A 533 11.43 9.57 4.93
C GLY A 533 11.59 10.95 5.59
N SER A 534 11.48 12.07 4.85
CA SER A 534 11.60 13.42 5.44
C SER A 534 10.40 13.86 6.30
N GLY A 535 9.28 13.13 6.25
CA GLY A 535 8.05 13.43 6.99
C GLY A 535 6.88 13.93 6.14
N LYS A 536 6.96 13.84 4.80
CA LYS A 536 5.90 14.31 3.86
C LYS A 536 4.53 13.68 4.14
N SER A 537 4.46 12.35 4.12
CA SER A 537 3.22 11.60 4.37
C SER A 537 2.73 11.80 5.81
N THR A 538 3.63 11.95 6.78
CA THR A 538 3.24 12.24 8.17
C THR A 538 2.58 13.62 8.31
N LEU A 539 3.13 14.63 7.63
CA LEU A 539 2.55 15.98 7.64
C LEU A 539 1.18 16.01 6.94
N MET A 540 1.07 15.39 5.77
CA MET A 540 -0.13 15.43 4.93
C MET A 540 -1.22 14.45 5.38
N ASN A 541 -0.88 13.17 5.55
CA ASN A 541 -1.86 12.11 5.78
C ASN A 541 -2.15 11.96 7.28
N ASP A 542 -1.10 11.75 8.08
CA ASP A 542 -1.25 11.41 9.51
C ASP A 542 -1.71 12.61 10.35
N ILE A 543 -1.35 13.84 9.98
CA ILE A 543 -1.77 15.06 10.69
C ILE A 543 -2.90 15.76 9.93
N LEU A 544 -2.64 16.32 8.76
CA LEU A 544 -3.58 17.21 8.08
C LEU A 544 -4.87 16.48 7.64
N ALA A 545 -4.73 15.41 6.86
CA ALA A 545 -5.87 14.67 6.35
C ALA A 545 -6.65 13.99 7.48
N ALA A 546 -5.98 13.39 8.45
CA ALA A 546 -6.62 12.81 9.63
C ALA A 546 -7.42 13.85 10.42
N ALA A 547 -6.85 15.03 10.68
CA ALA A 547 -7.55 16.10 11.43
C ALA A 547 -8.76 16.64 10.65
N LEU A 548 -8.62 16.86 9.35
CA LEU A 548 -9.73 17.33 8.49
C LEU A 548 -10.83 16.28 8.35
N THR A 549 -10.47 15.00 8.18
CA THR A 549 -11.41 13.89 8.08
C THR A 549 -12.14 13.67 9.40
N LYS A 550 -11.45 13.82 10.54
CA LYS A 550 -12.07 13.83 11.87
C LYS A 550 -13.07 14.97 12.01
N LYS A 551 -12.71 16.18 11.55
CA LYS A 551 -13.59 17.36 11.61
C LYS A 551 -14.82 17.26 10.71
N PHE A 552 -14.64 16.95 9.42
CA PHE A 552 -15.72 17.00 8.42
C PHE A 552 -16.52 15.71 8.31
N TYR A 553 -15.89 14.55 8.56
CA TYR A 553 -16.51 13.24 8.37
C TYR A 553 -16.64 12.42 9.67
N ARG A 554 -16.23 12.99 10.82
CA ARG A 554 -16.25 12.32 12.13
C ARG A 554 -15.48 10.98 12.11
N ALA A 555 -14.38 10.95 11.35
CA ALA A 555 -13.48 9.80 11.36
C ALA A 555 -12.87 9.56 12.74
N LYS A 556 -12.48 8.31 12.99
CA LYS A 556 -12.02 7.80 14.29
C LYS A 556 -10.53 7.88 14.46
N THR A 557 -9.81 8.00 13.34
CA THR A 557 -8.37 8.15 13.32
C THR A 557 -8.02 9.41 14.07
N GLU A 558 -7.24 9.27 15.14
CA GLU A 558 -6.67 10.42 15.83
C GLU A 558 -5.58 11.01 14.93
N PRO A 559 -5.59 12.33 14.68
CA PRO A 559 -4.48 12.96 14.00
C PRO A 559 -3.20 12.81 14.82
N GLY A 560 -2.09 12.68 14.11
CA GLY A 560 -0.75 12.65 14.70
C GLY A 560 -0.49 13.87 15.59
N ALA A 561 0.48 13.77 16.49
CA ALA A 561 0.81 14.78 17.46
C ALA A 561 1.10 16.16 16.82
N HIS A 562 0.28 17.15 17.18
CA HIS A 562 0.39 18.55 16.80
C HIS A 562 -0.30 19.44 17.86
N ASP A 563 -0.11 20.76 17.81
CA ASP A 563 -0.73 21.71 18.74
C ASP A 563 -2.11 22.20 18.27
N GLY A 564 -2.29 22.34 16.96
CA GLY A 564 -3.58 22.69 16.37
C GLY A 564 -3.48 23.05 14.88
N ILE A 565 -4.64 23.23 14.24
CA ILE A 565 -4.73 23.65 12.84
C ILE A 565 -5.63 24.89 12.74
N LYS A 566 -5.10 25.99 12.19
CA LYS A 566 -5.83 27.25 11.93
C LYS A 566 -6.37 27.29 10.49
N GLY A 567 -7.42 28.08 10.27
CA GLY A 567 -8.01 28.33 8.95
C GLY A 567 -8.97 27.24 8.46
N LEU A 568 -9.39 26.34 9.35
CA LEU A 568 -10.29 25.23 9.05
C LEU A 568 -11.71 25.66 8.64
N GLU A 569 -12.07 26.92 8.87
CA GLU A 569 -13.32 27.56 8.47
C GLU A 569 -13.36 27.97 6.99
N PHE A 570 -12.21 27.95 6.31
CA PHE A 570 -12.11 28.33 4.90
C PHE A 570 -12.38 27.17 3.93
N ILE A 571 -12.51 25.96 4.45
CA ILE A 571 -12.73 24.72 3.68
C ILE A 571 -14.02 24.06 4.14
N ASP A 572 -14.76 23.47 3.20
CA ASP A 572 -16.02 22.78 3.48
C ASP A 572 -15.89 21.25 3.51
N LYS A 573 -14.96 20.69 2.73
CA LYS A 573 -14.67 19.26 2.67
C LYS A 573 -13.25 18.98 2.20
N ILE A 574 -12.75 17.80 2.57
CA ILE A 574 -11.48 17.23 2.09
C ILE A 574 -11.76 16.02 1.21
N ILE A 575 -11.08 15.91 0.07
CA ILE A 575 -11.12 14.72 -0.77
C ILE A 575 -9.70 14.16 -0.87
N ASP A 576 -9.53 12.95 -0.36
CA ASP A 576 -8.30 12.17 -0.50
C ASP A 576 -8.39 11.33 -1.78
N ILE A 577 -7.44 11.53 -2.69
CA ILE A 577 -7.35 10.83 -3.97
C ILE A 577 -6.02 10.08 -4.02
N ASP A 578 -6.05 8.87 -3.50
CA ASP A 578 -4.95 7.92 -3.52
C ASP A 578 -4.93 7.07 -4.81
N GLN A 579 -3.84 6.31 -4.98
CA GLN A 579 -3.67 5.34 -6.08
C GLN A 579 -4.21 3.95 -5.74
N SER A 580 -4.89 3.80 -4.61
CA SER A 580 -5.51 2.52 -4.30
C SER A 580 -6.47 2.10 -5.42
N PRO A 581 -6.59 0.80 -5.71
CA PRO A 581 -7.52 0.32 -6.71
C PRO A 581 -8.93 0.87 -6.43
N ILE A 582 -9.63 1.35 -7.46
CA ILE A 582 -11.03 1.80 -7.33
C ILE A 582 -11.97 0.70 -6.80
N GLY A 583 -11.53 -0.55 -6.89
CA GLY A 583 -12.07 -1.67 -6.13
C GLY A 583 -11.18 -2.90 -6.23
N ARG A 584 -11.35 -3.82 -5.28
CA ARG A 584 -10.59 -5.07 -5.20
C ARG A 584 -11.31 -6.27 -5.83
N THR A 585 -12.46 -6.01 -6.47
CA THR A 585 -13.30 -7.05 -7.06
C THR A 585 -13.62 -6.70 -8.51
N PRO A 586 -13.89 -7.71 -9.36
CA PRO A 586 -14.32 -7.49 -10.76
C PRO A 586 -15.64 -6.71 -10.93
N ARG A 587 -16.36 -6.47 -9.84
CA ARG A 587 -17.61 -5.68 -9.83
C ARG A 587 -17.38 -4.19 -9.91
N SER A 588 -16.26 -3.72 -9.38
CA SER A 588 -15.89 -2.32 -9.50
C SER A 588 -15.37 -2.09 -10.91
N ASN A 589 -15.85 -1.05 -11.57
CA ASN A 589 -15.44 -0.64 -12.91
C ASN A 589 -15.71 0.86 -13.10
N PRO A 590 -15.22 1.49 -14.19
CA PRO A 590 -15.40 2.93 -14.41
C PRO A 590 -16.87 3.35 -14.38
N ALA A 591 -17.76 2.55 -14.98
CA ALA A 591 -19.18 2.86 -15.04
C ALA A 591 -19.86 2.85 -13.65
N THR A 592 -19.53 1.88 -12.79
CA THR A 592 -20.07 1.82 -11.42
C THR A 592 -19.47 2.89 -10.53
N TYR A 593 -18.16 3.14 -10.63
CA TYR A 593 -17.45 4.07 -9.76
C TYR A 593 -17.88 5.53 -9.98
N THR A 594 -17.99 5.95 -11.24
CA THR A 594 -18.48 7.29 -11.63
C THR A 594 -20.00 7.45 -11.45
N GLY A 595 -20.70 6.36 -11.12
CA GLY A 595 -22.17 6.30 -11.12
C GLY A 595 -22.81 6.45 -12.50
N LEU A 596 -22.04 6.34 -13.58
CA LEU A 596 -22.54 6.34 -14.97
C LEU A 596 -23.50 5.17 -15.21
N PHE A 597 -23.20 4.01 -14.62
CA PHE A 597 -23.96 2.78 -14.84
C PHE A 597 -25.40 2.89 -14.33
N THR A 598 -25.68 3.71 -13.31
CA THR A 598 -27.06 3.97 -12.88
C THR A 598 -27.86 4.63 -14.00
N ASN A 599 -27.32 5.70 -14.61
CA ASN A 599 -27.98 6.39 -15.72
C ASN A 599 -28.19 5.47 -16.94
N ILE A 600 -27.22 4.59 -17.24
CA ILE A 600 -27.34 3.60 -18.32
C ILE A 600 -28.44 2.57 -18.00
N ARG A 601 -28.49 2.05 -16.77
CA ARG A 601 -29.51 1.05 -16.39
C ARG A 601 -30.92 1.63 -16.42
N ASP A 602 -31.08 2.88 -15.99
CA ASP A 602 -32.38 3.56 -16.03
C ASP A 602 -32.85 3.73 -17.48
N LEU A 603 -31.96 4.13 -18.39
CA LEU A 603 -32.24 4.16 -19.83
C LEU A 603 -32.70 2.81 -20.38
N PHE A 604 -31.98 1.73 -20.08
CA PHE A 604 -32.34 0.38 -20.55
C PHE A 604 -33.69 -0.10 -20.00
N ALA A 605 -34.02 0.24 -18.75
CA ALA A 605 -35.31 -0.09 -18.14
C ALA A 605 -36.49 0.67 -18.76
N GLU A 606 -36.23 1.83 -19.36
CA GLU A 606 -37.26 2.63 -20.03
C GLU A 606 -37.60 2.14 -21.44
N LEU A 607 -36.78 1.27 -22.04
CA LEU A 607 -36.98 0.76 -23.39
C LEU A 607 -38.28 -0.06 -23.53
N PRO A 608 -38.99 0.02 -24.67
CA PRO A 608 -40.22 -0.75 -24.89
C PRO A 608 -40.03 -2.26 -24.69
N GLU A 609 -38.93 -2.82 -25.20
CA GLU A 609 -38.57 -4.24 -25.06
C GLU A 609 -38.41 -4.66 -23.59
N ALA A 610 -37.78 -3.80 -22.77
CA ALA A 610 -37.60 -4.04 -21.35
C ALA A 610 -38.92 -4.00 -20.59
N ARG A 611 -39.78 -3.01 -20.89
CA ARG A 611 -41.10 -2.86 -20.27
C ARG A 611 -42.01 -4.05 -20.54
N VAL A 612 -42.05 -4.53 -21.78
CA VAL A 612 -42.84 -5.72 -22.16
C VAL A 612 -42.36 -6.97 -21.42
N LYS A 613 -41.05 -7.11 -21.20
CA LYS A 613 -40.44 -8.25 -20.50
C LYS A 613 -40.49 -8.15 -18.96
N GLY A 614 -41.02 -7.05 -18.42
CA GLY A 614 -41.09 -6.76 -16.97
C GLY A 614 -39.73 -6.46 -16.33
N LEU A 615 -38.76 -5.97 -17.11
CA LEU A 615 -37.39 -5.75 -16.65
C LEU A 615 -37.19 -4.30 -16.15
N GLY A 616 -37.14 -4.12 -14.83
CA GLY A 616 -36.71 -2.85 -14.21
C GLY A 616 -35.18 -2.68 -14.13
N ALA A 617 -34.70 -1.49 -13.73
CA ALA A 617 -33.27 -1.12 -13.65
C ALA A 617 -32.41 -2.05 -12.76
N GLY A 618 -33.03 -2.75 -11.80
CA GLY A 618 -32.37 -3.77 -10.98
C GLY A 618 -31.90 -4.98 -11.80
N HIS A 619 -32.65 -5.40 -12.83
CA HIS A 619 -32.29 -6.53 -13.68
C HIS A 619 -31.06 -6.24 -14.55
N PHE A 620 -30.88 -4.98 -14.92
CA PHE A 620 -29.72 -4.50 -15.65
C PHE A 620 -28.49 -4.28 -14.77
N SER A 621 -28.55 -4.64 -13.47
CA SER A 621 -27.41 -4.61 -12.56
C SER A 621 -26.76 -5.97 -12.43
N PHE A 622 -25.45 -6.06 -12.67
CA PHE A 622 -24.68 -7.26 -12.34
C PHE A 622 -24.46 -7.41 -10.81
N ASN A 623 -24.71 -6.36 -10.02
CA ASN A 623 -24.53 -6.39 -8.55
C ASN A 623 -25.71 -6.97 -7.79
N VAL A 624 -26.90 -7.05 -8.41
CA VAL A 624 -28.16 -7.41 -7.75
C VAL A 624 -28.69 -8.73 -8.32
N PRO A 625 -29.21 -9.66 -7.49
CA PRO A 625 -29.93 -10.84 -7.97
C PRO A 625 -31.11 -10.45 -8.87
N GLY A 626 -31.42 -11.29 -9.87
CA GLY A 626 -32.51 -11.06 -10.81
C GLY A 626 -32.05 -11.25 -12.24
N GLY A 627 -31.28 -10.29 -12.78
CA GLY A 627 -30.81 -10.32 -14.17
C GLY A 627 -29.34 -10.71 -14.38
N ARG A 628 -28.53 -10.77 -13.32
CA ARG A 628 -27.13 -11.23 -13.38
C ARG A 628 -27.02 -12.76 -13.56
N CYS A 629 -25.88 -13.23 -14.07
CA CYS A 629 -25.53 -14.65 -14.04
C CYS A 629 -25.32 -15.12 -12.59
N GLU A 630 -25.98 -16.22 -12.19
CA GLU A 630 -25.90 -16.71 -10.81
C GLU A 630 -24.59 -17.49 -10.53
N ASN A 631 -24.01 -18.13 -11.54
CA ASN A 631 -22.78 -18.93 -11.38
C ASN A 631 -21.58 -18.08 -10.92
N CYS A 632 -21.33 -16.98 -11.61
CA CYS A 632 -20.30 -16.01 -11.23
C CYS A 632 -20.84 -14.86 -10.36
N ALA A 633 -22.10 -14.93 -9.93
CA ALA A 633 -22.79 -13.86 -9.21
C ALA A 633 -22.61 -12.45 -9.84
N GLY A 634 -22.53 -12.38 -11.16
CA GLY A 634 -22.33 -11.14 -11.94
C GLY A 634 -20.89 -10.68 -12.15
N ASP A 635 -19.89 -11.41 -11.66
CA ASP A 635 -18.48 -11.02 -11.80
C ASP A 635 -17.94 -11.25 -13.23
N GLY A 636 -18.53 -12.23 -13.93
CA GLY A 636 -18.05 -12.70 -15.24
C GLY A 636 -16.86 -13.65 -15.16
N VAL A 637 -16.21 -13.71 -14.00
CA VAL A 637 -15.08 -14.60 -13.72
C VAL A 637 -15.31 -15.39 -12.42
N ILE A 638 -14.63 -16.52 -12.27
CA ILE A 638 -14.60 -17.36 -11.08
C ILE A 638 -13.18 -17.29 -10.52
N LYS A 639 -13.05 -16.96 -9.23
CA LYS A 639 -11.75 -16.95 -8.53
C LYS A 639 -11.38 -18.37 -8.11
N VAL A 640 -10.19 -18.82 -8.49
CA VAL A 640 -9.60 -20.09 -8.08
C VAL A 640 -8.45 -19.82 -7.12
N GLU A 641 -8.56 -20.34 -5.89
CA GLU A 641 -7.52 -20.20 -4.87
C GLU A 641 -6.36 -21.16 -5.14
N MET A 642 -5.15 -20.61 -5.17
CA MET A 642 -3.92 -21.36 -5.46
C MET A 642 -3.11 -21.53 -4.18
N GLN A 643 -2.49 -22.70 -3.99
CA GLN A 643 -1.75 -22.97 -2.74
C GLN A 643 -0.36 -22.30 -2.69
N PHE A 644 0.31 -22.19 -3.83
CA PHE A 644 1.71 -21.71 -3.92
C PHE A 644 1.88 -20.49 -4.84
N LEU A 645 0.88 -20.18 -5.65
CA LEU A 645 0.87 -19.07 -6.60
C LEU A 645 -0.18 -18.06 -6.20
N ALA A 646 -0.16 -16.89 -6.83
CA ALA A 646 -1.26 -15.94 -6.69
C ALA A 646 -2.55 -16.55 -7.24
N ASP A 647 -3.68 -16.22 -6.61
CA ASP A 647 -5.01 -16.64 -7.05
C ASP A 647 -5.27 -16.21 -8.50
N VAL A 648 -5.96 -17.06 -9.26
CA VAL A 648 -6.24 -16.83 -10.69
C VAL A 648 -7.74 -16.62 -10.89
N TYR A 649 -8.12 -15.79 -11.86
CA TYR A 649 -9.51 -15.55 -12.25
C TYR A 649 -9.77 -16.20 -13.61
N LEU A 650 -10.71 -17.13 -13.66
CA LEU A 650 -11.10 -17.81 -14.89
C LEU A 650 -12.40 -17.25 -15.43
N THR A 651 -12.52 -17.12 -16.75
CA THR A 651 -13.80 -16.73 -17.38
C THR A 651 -14.90 -17.71 -17.02
N CYS A 652 -16.07 -17.19 -16.63
CA CYS A 652 -17.23 -18.01 -16.29
C CYS A 652 -17.72 -18.77 -17.53
N ASP A 653 -17.75 -20.09 -17.43
CA ASP A 653 -18.21 -21.03 -18.46
C ASP A 653 -19.71 -20.88 -18.77
N VAL A 654 -20.54 -20.54 -17.79
CA VAL A 654 -21.99 -20.43 -17.96
C VAL A 654 -22.41 -19.18 -18.76
N CYS A 655 -21.77 -18.04 -18.51
CA CYS A 655 -22.12 -16.78 -19.21
C CYS A 655 -21.08 -16.33 -20.22
N GLY A 656 -19.99 -17.08 -20.41
CA GLY A 656 -18.88 -16.69 -21.27
C GLY A 656 -18.28 -15.33 -20.90
N GLY A 657 -18.33 -14.95 -19.62
CA GLY A 657 -17.89 -13.63 -19.15
C GLY A 657 -18.91 -12.48 -19.25
N GLN A 658 -20.08 -12.69 -19.84
CA GLN A 658 -21.05 -11.62 -20.14
C GLN A 658 -21.80 -11.06 -18.91
N LYS A 659 -21.61 -11.63 -17.72
CA LYS A 659 -22.16 -11.17 -16.42
C LYS A 659 -23.70 -11.24 -16.26
N PHE A 660 -24.47 -11.36 -17.33
CA PHE A 660 -25.94 -11.33 -17.31
C PHE A 660 -26.59 -12.64 -17.78
N LYS A 661 -27.89 -12.79 -17.50
CA LYS A 661 -28.74 -13.85 -18.06
C LYS A 661 -29.12 -13.51 -19.51
N PRO A 662 -29.36 -14.51 -20.39
CA PRO A 662 -29.74 -14.28 -21.79
C PRO A 662 -30.93 -13.33 -21.96
N LYS A 663 -31.98 -13.46 -21.14
CA LYS A 663 -33.17 -12.59 -21.17
C LYS A 663 -32.85 -11.08 -21.06
N VAL A 664 -31.79 -10.72 -20.33
CA VAL A 664 -31.36 -9.33 -20.17
C VAL A 664 -30.60 -8.86 -21.42
N LEU A 665 -29.80 -9.73 -22.01
CA LEU A 665 -28.98 -9.44 -23.18
C LEU A 665 -29.78 -9.32 -24.48
N GLU A 666 -31.01 -9.84 -24.51
CA GLU A 666 -31.95 -9.65 -25.63
C GLU A 666 -32.48 -8.21 -25.73
N VAL A 667 -32.37 -7.38 -24.69
CA VAL A 667 -32.80 -5.97 -24.75
C VAL A 667 -31.68 -5.13 -25.33
N THR A 668 -31.97 -4.39 -26.40
CA THR A 668 -30.96 -3.58 -27.08
C THR A 668 -31.32 -2.10 -27.14
N TYR A 669 -30.31 -1.24 -27.01
CA TYR A 669 -30.39 0.19 -27.30
C TYR A 669 -29.48 0.47 -28.49
N GLN A 670 -30.03 1.06 -29.56
CA GLN A 670 -29.30 1.31 -30.82
C GLN A 670 -28.53 0.07 -31.33
N GLY A 671 -29.14 -1.10 -31.22
CA GLY A 671 -28.55 -2.38 -31.68
C GLY A 671 -27.48 -2.98 -30.77
N LYS A 672 -27.19 -2.39 -29.60
CA LYS A 672 -26.26 -2.95 -28.60
C LYS A 672 -26.98 -3.32 -27.30
N ASN A 673 -26.66 -4.49 -26.74
CA ASN A 673 -27.14 -4.88 -25.43
C ASN A 673 -26.31 -4.24 -24.30
N ILE A 674 -26.74 -4.41 -23.06
CA ILE A 674 -26.09 -3.76 -21.92
C ILE A 674 -24.63 -4.21 -21.68
N TYR A 675 -24.30 -5.47 -21.99
CA TYR A 675 -22.93 -5.97 -21.87
C TYR A 675 -22.04 -5.38 -22.97
N GLU A 676 -22.53 -5.32 -24.20
CA GLU A 676 -21.81 -4.70 -25.32
C GLU A 676 -21.55 -3.20 -25.10
N VAL A 677 -22.48 -2.50 -24.44
CA VAL A 677 -22.27 -1.11 -23.98
C VAL A 677 -21.16 -1.04 -22.94
N LEU A 678 -21.11 -2.00 -22.01
CA LEU A 678 -20.02 -2.08 -21.01
C LEU A 678 -18.66 -2.41 -21.65
N GLU A 679 -18.63 -3.08 -22.80
CA GLU A 679 -17.40 -3.36 -23.54
C GLU A 679 -16.91 -2.21 -24.43
N MET A 680 -17.71 -1.15 -24.59
CA MET A 680 -17.28 0.06 -25.31
C MET A 680 -16.18 0.80 -24.55
N THR A 681 -15.25 1.36 -25.29
CA THR A 681 -14.33 2.38 -24.77
C THR A 681 -15.08 3.65 -24.37
N VAL A 682 -14.51 4.46 -23.47
CA VAL A 682 -15.08 5.77 -23.10
C VAL A 682 -15.28 6.64 -24.35
N HIS A 683 -14.34 6.61 -25.30
CA HIS A 683 -14.43 7.37 -26.54
C HIS A 683 -15.63 6.94 -27.41
N GLU A 684 -15.79 5.64 -27.63
CA GLU A 684 -16.94 5.09 -28.38
C GLU A 684 -18.26 5.38 -27.68
N ALA A 685 -18.31 5.23 -26.35
CA ALA A 685 -19.50 5.50 -25.56
C ALA A 685 -19.91 6.98 -25.62
N LEU A 686 -18.95 7.90 -25.69
CA LEU A 686 -19.20 9.33 -25.78
C LEU A 686 -19.94 9.68 -27.08
N ASP A 687 -19.53 9.05 -28.19
CA ASP A 687 -20.20 9.16 -29.47
C ASP A 687 -21.58 8.49 -29.46
N PHE A 688 -21.68 7.31 -28.86
CA PHE A 688 -22.91 6.53 -28.78
C PHE A 688 -24.00 7.21 -27.93
N PHE A 689 -23.63 7.91 -26.87
CA PHE A 689 -24.56 8.59 -25.95
C PHE A 689 -24.72 10.10 -26.19
N LYS A 690 -24.28 10.63 -27.34
CA LYS A 690 -24.36 12.08 -27.67
C LYS A 690 -25.69 12.76 -27.33
N GLY A 691 -26.81 12.04 -27.43
CA GLY A 691 -28.15 12.56 -27.14
C GLY A 691 -28.57 12.60 -25.66
N ILE A 692 -27.75 12.15 -24.71
CA ILE A 692 -28.14 11.99 -23.29
C ILE A 692 -27.18 12.77 -22.37
N PRO A 693 -27.48 14.05 -22.05
CA PRO A 693 -26.57 14.94 -21.33
C PRO A 693 -26.04 14.39 -19.99
N ALA A 694 -26.88 13.69 -19.23
CA ALA A 694 -26.50 13.12 -17.93
C ALA A 694 -25.40 12.04 -18.04
N ILE A 695 -25.32 11.35 -19.19
CA ILE A 695 -24.31 10.35 -19.48
C ILE A 695 -23.08 11.03 -20.11
N THR A 696 -23.31 11.87 -21.13
CA THR A 696 -22.25 12.55 -21.89
C THR A 696 -21.37 13.43 -21.01
N GLN A 697 -21.93 14.13 -20.02
CA GLN A 697 -21.15 14.97 -19.11
C GLN A 697 -20.09 14.17 -18.33
N LYS A 698 -20.43 12.97 -17.86
CA LYS A 698 -19.50 12.09 -17.13
C LYS A 698 -18.50 11.41 -18.06
N LEU A 699 -18.92 11.07 -19.28
CA LEU A 699 -18.01 10.52 -20.30
C LEU A 699 -17.00 11.57 -20.77
N ASN A 700 -17.42 12.83 -20.93
CA ASN A 700 -16.54 13.95 -21.27
C ASN A 700 -15.43 14.11 -20.23
N THR A 701 -15.76 14.09 -18.93
CA THR A 701 -14.71 14.21 -17.91
C THR A 701 -13.72 13.05 -17.97
N LEU A 702 -14.18 11.79 -18.12
CA LEU A 702 -13.30 10.64 -18.30
C LEU A 702 -12.40 10.78 -19.55
N ASN A 703 -12.95 11.28 -20.66
CA ASN A 703 -12.20 11.48 -21.89
C ASN A 703 -11.16 12.62 -21.75
N GLU A 704 -11.54 13.75 -21.14
CA GLU A 704 -10.67 14.91 -20.89
C GLU A 704 -9.49 14.57 -19.96
N VAL A 705 -9.68 13.69 -18.97
CA VAL A 705 -8.57 13.21 -18.12
C VAL A 705 -7.68 12.19 -18.83
N GLY A 706 -7.95 11.88 -20.11
CA GLY A 706 -7.13 11.00 -20.94
C GLY A 706 -7.47 9.50 -20.84
N LEU A 707 -8.62 9.14 -20.28
CA LEU A 707 -9.09 7.76 -20.15
C LEU A 707 -10.01 7.33 -21.30
N GLY A 708 -9.93 7.97 -22.47
CA GLY A 708 -10.78 7.65 -23.62
C GLY A 708 -10.69 6.19 -24.08
N TYR A 709 -9.58 5.50 -23.81
CA TYR A 709 -9.30 4.14 -24.27
C TYR A 709 -9.80 3.02 -23.34
N ILE A 710 -10.16 3.32 -22.08
CA ILE A 710 -10.59 2.27 -21.15
C ILE A 710 -12.03 1.86 -21.45
N LYS A 711 -12.38 0.60 -21.21
CA LYS A 711 -13.77 0.14 -21.37
C LYS A 711 -14.61 0.48 -20.14
N LEU A 712 -15.90 0.77 -20.36
CA LEU A 712 -16.82 1.17 -19.27
C LEU A 712 -16.98 0.09 -18.19
N GLY A 713 -16.98 -1.18 -18.57
CA GLY A 713 -17.16 -2.34 -17.73
C GLY A 713 -15.87 -3.05 -17.32
N GLN A 714 -14.72 -2.52 -17.73
CA GLN A 714 -13.40 -3.08 -17.44
C GLN A 714 -13.19 -3.22 -15.93
N SER A 715 -12.70 -4.39 -15.51
CA SER A 715 -12.51 -4.72 -14.10
C SER A 715 -11.55 -3.73 -13.42
N ALA A 716 -11.94 -3.24 -12.25
CA ALA A 716 -11.12 -2.41 -11.38
C ALA A 716 -9.76 -3.02 -11.04
N THR A 717 -9.66 -4.34 -11.03
CA THR A 717 -8.43 -5.08 -10.70
C THR A 717 -7.38 -5.01 -11.81
N THR A 718 -7.75 -4.53 -13.00
CA THR A 718 -6.88 -4.45 -14.18
C THR A 718 -6.29 -3.06 -14.41
N PHE A 719 -6.79 -2.04 -13.69
CA PHE A 719 -6.29 -0.68 -13.87
C PHE A 719 -4.94 -0.48 -13.19
N SER A 720 -4.09 0.31 -13.83
CA SER A 720 -2.90 0.86 -13.17
C SER A 720 -3.30 1.84 -12.06
N GLY A 721 -2.38 2.13 -11.13
CA GLY A 721 -2.60 3.13 -10.09
C GLY A 721 -2.97 4.50 -10.67
N GLY A 722 -2.28 4.92 -11.73
CA GLY A 722 -2.55 6.18 -12.44
C GLY A 722 -3.88 6.22 -13.19
N GLU A 723 -4.35 5.08 -13.75
CA GLU A 723 -5.71 4.98 -14.31
C GLU A 723 -6.76 5.08 -13.21
N ALA A 724 -6.62 4.29 -12.14
CA ALA A 724 -7.52 4.33 -10.98
C ALA A 724 -7.63 5.74 -10.40
N GLN A 725 -6.51 6.44 -10.24
CA GLN A 725 -6.47 7.81 -9.76
C GLN A 725 -7.18 8.80 -10.71
N ARG A 726 -6.95 8.70 -12.03
CA ARG A 726 -7.65 9.54 -13.01
C ARG A 726 -9.16 9.29 -13.03
N ILE A 727 -9.63 8.06 -12.80
CA ILE A 727 -11.06 7.75 -12.65
C ILE A 727 -11.66 8.47 -11.43
N LYS A 728 -10.93 8.48 -10.30
CA LYS A 728 -11.35 9.21 -9.09
C LYS A 728 -11.41 10.72 -9.34
N LEU A 729 -10.39 11.29 -9.99
CA LEU A 729 -10.36 12.70 -10.38
C LEU A 729 -11.49 13.09 -11.32
N ALA A 730 -11.76 12.29 -12.35
CA ALA A 730 -12.87 12.51 -13.27
C ALA A 730 -14.23 12.47 -12.57
N THR A 731 -14.36 11.63 -11.53
CA THR A 731 -15.56 11.57 -10.70
C THR A 731 -15.77 12.87 -9.94
N GLU A 732 -14.72 13.45 -9.34
CA GLU A 732 -14.83 14.73 -8.64
C GLU A 732 -15.03 15.92 -9.59
N LEU A 733 -14.38 15.93 -10.75
CA LEU A 733 -14.62 16.95 -11.79
C LEU A 733 -16.07 16.95 -12.30
N SER A 734 -16.73 15.79 -12.30
CA SER A 734 -18.14 15.69 -12.71
C SER A 734 -19.12 16.25 -11.67
N ARG A 735 -18.66 16.51 -10.43
CA ARG A 735 -19.49 17.05 -9.35
C ARG A 735 -19.48 18.59 -9.37
N ARG A 736 -20.54 19.18 -8.82
CA ARG A 736 -20.61 20.64 -8.66
C ARG A 736 -19.58 21.11 -7.63
N SER A 737 -18.63 21.93 -8.06
CA SER A 737 -17.62 22.54 -7.18
C SER A 737 -18.23 23.62 -6.29
N THR A 738 -17.75 23.67 -5.04
CA THR A 738 -18.06 24.73 -4.07
C THR A 738 -16.98 25.82 -4.01
N GLY A 739 -15.83 25.59 -4.67
CA GLY A 739 -14.65 26.46 -4.63
C GLY A 739 -13.98 26.53 -3.26
N LYS A 740 -14.32 25.62 -2.33
CA LYS A 740 -13.77 25.56 -0.96
C LYS A 740 -13.32 24.15 -0.59
N THR A 741 -13.15 23.27 -1.57
CA THR A 741 -12.68 21.90 -1.33
C THR A 741 -11.16 21.84 -1.32
N LEU A 742 -10.61 21.04 -0.40
CA LEU A 742 -9.20 20.64 -0.42
C LEU A 742 -9.07 19.24 -1.01
N TYR A 743 -8.39 19.13 -2.13
CA TYR A 743 -7.97 17.84 -2.71
C TYR A 743 -6.57 17.51 -2.21
N ILE A 744 -6.39 16.27 -1.76
CA ILE A 744 -5.09 15.75 -1.36
C ILE A 744 -4.75 14.57 -2.26
N LEU A 745 -3.52 14.56 -2.79
CA LEU A 745 -3.01 13.47 -3.61
C LEU A 745 -1.62 13.07 -3.13
N ASP A 746 -1.40 11.78 -2.90
CA ASP A 746 -0.09 11.23 -2.58
C ASP A 746 0.56 10.70 -3.88
N GLU A 747 1.70 11.31 -4.25
CA GLU A 747 2.54 10.96 -5.42
C GLU A 747 1.76 10.67 -6.72
N PRO A 748 0.91 11.59 -7.19
CA PRO A 748 0.01 11.33 -8.32
C PRO A 748 0.69 11.08 -9.67
N THR A 749 1.98 11.39 -9.82
CA THR A 749 2.75 11.09 -11.04
C THR A 749 3.37 9.71 -11.08
N THR A 750 3.28 8.95 -10.00
CA THR A 750 3.77 7.57 -9.90
C THR A 750 3.27 6.74 -11.08
N GLY A 751 4.21 6.23 -11.87
CA GLY A 751 3.94 5.38 -13.03
C GLY A 751 3.32 6.07 -14.25
N LEU A 752 3.44 7.39 -14.32
CA LEU A 752 2.97 8.16 -15.47
C LEU A 752 4.11 8.50 -16.42
N HIS A 753 3.88 8.28 -17.72
CA HIS A 753 4.74 8.80 -18.78
C HIS A 753 4.67 10.34 -18.81
N PHE A 754 5.71 11.00 -19.34
CA PHE A 754 5.79 12.48 -19.42
C PHE A 754 4.53 13.16 -19.99
N ASP A 755 3.93 12.58 -21.03
CA ASP A 755 2.68 13.09 -21.63
C ASP A 755 1.46 12.91 -20.71
N ASP A 756 1.42 11.81 -19.96
CA ASP A 756 0.37 11.57 -18.97
C ASP A 756 0.48 12.55 -17.80
N ILE A 757 1.71 12.93 -17.40
CA ILE A 757 1.96 13.98 -16.41
C ILE A 757 1.43 15.34 -16.90
N ASP A 758 1.66 15.69 -18.17
CA ASP A 758 1.12 16.93 -18.76
C ASP A 758 -0.42 16.95 -18.73
N ARG A 759 -1.06 15.81 -18.98
CA ARG A 759 -2.54 15.66 -18.88
C ARG A 759 -3.02 15.75 -17.43
N LEU A 760 -2.35 15.08 -16.50
CA LEU A 760 -2.67 15.15 -15.08
C LEU A 760 -2.58 16.58 -14.58
N LEU A 761 -1.52 17.31 -14.93
CA LEU A 761 -1.37 18.72 -14.55
C LEU A 761 -2.54 19.57 -15.06
N LYS A 762 -3.03 19.35 -16.28
CA LYS A 762 -4.22 20.06 -16.79
C LYS A 762 -5.44 19.80 -15.90
N VAL A 763 -5.67 18.55 -15.52
CA VAL A 763 -6.78 18.14 -14.64
C VAL A 763 -6.67 18.77 -13.26
N LEU A 764 -5.48 18.77 -12.65
CA LEU A 764 -5.25 19.40 -11.35
C LEU A 764 -5.45 20.92 -11.43
N ASN A 765 -5.00 21.55 -12.51
CA ASN A 765 -5.22 22.98 -12.74
C ASN A 765 -6.72 23.29 -12.90
N MET A 766 -7.50 22.46 -13.61
CA MET A 766 -8.96 22.64 -13.72
C MET A 766 -9.65 22.63 -12.34
N LEU A 767 -9.21 21.79 -11.40
CA LEU A 767 -9.74 21.79 -10.04
C LEU A 767 -9.42 23.10 -9.30
N VAL A 768 -8.18 23.59 -9.43
CA VAL A 768 -7.73 24.85 -8.81
C VAL A 768 -8.45 26.06 -9.43
N ASP A 769 -8.66 26.06 -10.74
CA ASP A 769 -9.34 27.13 -11.46
C ASP A 769 -10.83 27.26 -11.07
N GLN A 770 -11.44 26.19 -10.55
CA GLN A 770 -12.76 26.22 -9.91
C GLN A 770 -12.74 26.81 -8.48
N GLY A 771 -11.60 27.34 -8.03
CA GLY A 771 -11.40 27.96 -6.71
C GLY A 771 -10.92 27.01 -5.62
N ASN A 772 -10.78 25.71 -5.92
CA ASN A 772 -10.36 24.71 -4.94
C ASN A 772 -8.86 24.79 -4.64
N THR A 773 -8.44 24.09 -3.59
CA THR A 773 -7.02 23.91 -3.26
C THR A 773 -6.64 22.47 -3.58
N VAL A 774 -5.50 22.28 -4.25
CA VAL A 774 -4.97 20.95 -4.54
C VAL A 774 -3.61 20.84 -3.89
N LEU A 775 -3.46 19.88 -2.98
CA LEU A 775 -2.21 19.57 -2.28
C LEU A 775 -1.70 18.22 -2.78
N VAL A 776 -0.46 18.17 -3.23
CA VAL A 776 0.19 16.96 -3.72
C VAL A 776 1.47 16.68 -2.94
N ILE A 777 1.76 15.43 -2.59
CA ILE A 777 3.14 15.01 -2.32
C ILE A 777 3.77 14.66 -3.65
N GLU A 778 4.94 15.22 -3.95
CA GLU A 778 5.59 14.95 -5.23
C GLU A 778 7.11 14.93 -5.16
N HIS A 779 7.66 14.15 -6.07
CA HIS A 779 9.08 14.02 -6.37
C HIS A 779 9.39 14.39 -7.82
N ASN A 780 8.39 14.36 -8.70
CA ASN A 780 8.57 14.63 -10.11
C ASN A 780 8.82 16.14 -10.37
N LEU A 781 9.96 16.45 -10.97
CA LEU A 781 10.40 17.82 -11.21
C LEU A 781 9.47 18.59 -12.16
N ASP A 782 8.82 17.92 -13.12
CA ASP A 782 7.87 18.57 -14.03
C ASP A 782 6.60 19.02 -13.30
N VAL A 783 6.16 18.30 -12.27
CA VAL A 783 5.07 18.76 -11.42
C VAL A 783 5.54 19.86 -10.48
N ILE A 784 6.68 19.67 -9.81
CA ILE A 784 7.20 20.63 -8.82
C ILE A 784 7.47 22.00 -9.46
N LYS A 785 8.00 22.05 -10.68
CA LYS A 785 8.19 23.33 -11.39
C LYS A 785 6.87 23.97 -11.86
N SER A 786 5.79 23.21 -11.88
CA SER A 786 4.48 23.64 -12.39
C SER A 786 3.47 24.02 -11.30
N VAL A 787 3.78 23.79 -10.01
CA VAL A 787 2.91 24.18 -8.90
C VAL A 787 3.03 25.66 -8.55
N ASP A 788 2.02 26.19 -7.86
CA ASP A 788 1.99 27.58 -7.41
C ASP A 788 2.76 27.82 -6.10
N TRP A 789 2.95 26.75 -5.30
CA TRP A 789 3.63 26.80 -4.01
C TRP A 789 4.26 25.45 -3.66
N VAL A 790 5.45 25.47 -3.08
CA VAL A 790 6.22 24.30 -2.67
C VAL A 790 6.51 24.38 -1.18
N ILE A 791 6.41 23.25 -0.49
CA ILE A 791 6.77 23.06 0.91
C ILE A 791 7.81 21.95 0.96
N ASP A 792 9.08 22.29 1.19
CA ASP A 792 10.19 21.36 1.14
C ASP A 792 10.57 20.87 2.55
N LEU A 793 10.49 19.56 2.77
CA LEU A 793 10.84 18.90 4.04
C LEU A 793 12.18 18.19 3.95
N GLY A 794 12.96 18.24 5.03
CA GLY A 794 14.28 17.64 5.05
C GLY A 794 15.07 18.02 6.31
N PRO A 795 16.40 18.24 6.21
CA PRO A 795 17.25 18.11 5.01
C PRO A 795 17.55 16.65 4.61
N SER A 796 17.22 15.66 5.45
CA SER A 796 17.41 14.22 5.16
C SER A 796 16.16 13.42 5.53
N GLY A 797 16.21 12.09 5.37
CA GLY A 797 15.16 11.17 5.85
C GLY A 797 15.36 10.73 7.30
N GLY A 798 14.32 10.16 7.90
CA GLY A 798 14.38 9.57 9.25
C GLY A 798 14.67 10.61 10.33
N GLU A 799 15.51 10.28 11.31
CA GLU A 799 15.77 11.16 12.46
C GLU A 799 16.41 12.50 12.10
N LYS A 800 17.18 12.56 11.00
CA LYS A 800 17.83 13.78 10.48
C LYS A 800 16.88 14.63 9.62
N GLY A 801 15.66 14.15 9.40
CA GLY A 801 14.59 14.85 8.69
C GLY A 801 13.58 15.50 9.64
N GLY A 802 12.42 15.84 9.08
CA GLY A 802 11.29 16.38 9.84
C GLY A 802 11.36 17.89 10.09
N TYR A 803 12.26 18.60 9.42
CA TYR A 803 12.33 20.06 9.41
C TYR A 803 11.70 20.64 8.15
N LEU A 804 11.11 21.82 8.27
CA LEU A 804 10.75 22.64 7.12
C LEU A 804 12.03 23.33 6.61
N VAL A 805 12.51 22.92 5.44
CA VAL A 805 13.73 23.46 4.83
C VAL A 805 13.43 24.79 4.14
N ALA A 806 12.37 24.82 3.35
CA ALA A 806 11.93 26.01 2.63
C ALA A 806 10.44 25.93 2.28
N ALA A 807 9.80 27.08 2.11
CA ALA A 807 8.45 27.19 1.55
C ALA A 807 8.35 28.44 0.68
N GLY A 808 7.80 28.30 -0.52
CA GLY A 808 7.81 29.38 -1.52
C GLY A 808 7.35 28.92 -2.89
N THR A 809 7.44 29.81 -3.88
CA THR A 809 7.28 29.46 -5.30
C THR A 809 8.45 28.60 -5.79
N PRO A 810 8.29 27.81 -6.87
CA PRO A 810 9.38 26.99 -7.41
C PRO A 810 10.71 27.77 -7.65
N PRO A 811 10.72 29.00 -8.21
CA PRO A 811 11.96 29.78 -8.36
C PRO A 811 12.56 30.28 -7.03
N GLU A 812 11.76 30.42 -5.97
CA GLU A 812 12.27 30.76 -4.63
C GLU A 812 12.94 29.56 -3.98
N ILE A 813 12.35 28.35 -4.10
CA ILE A 813 12.95 27.11 -3.62
C ILE A 813 14.28 26.82 -4.33
N ALA A 814 14.36 27.05 -5.63
CA ALA A 814 15.58 26.87 -6.43
C ALA A 814 16.78 27.71 -5.93
N LYS A 815 16.54 28.78 -5.16
CA LYS A 815 17.60 29.63 -4.59
C LYS A 815 18.11 29.14 -3.23
N VAL A 816 17.41 28.21 -2.58
CA VAL A 816 17.76 27.70 -1.24
C VAL A 816 18.79 26.58 -1.38
N LYS A 817 20.01 26.79 -0.86
CA LYS A 817 21.13 25.85 -1.01
C LYS A 817 20.93 24.55 -0.23
N GLU A 818 20.28 24.65 0.92
CA GLU A 818 19.98 23.55 1.82
C GLU A 818 18.86 22.63 1.30
N SER A 819 18.06 23.11 0.34
CA SER A 819 17.00 22.35 -0.30
C SER A 819 17.57 21.45 -1.39
N PHE A 820 17.53 20.13 -1.18
CA PHE A 820 17.85 19.17 -2.25
C PHE A 820 16.90 19.35 -3.44
N THR A 821 15.62 19.57 -3.18
CA THR A 821 14.64 19.88 -4.23
C THR A 821 15.07 21.11 -5.02
N GLY A 822 15.46 22.20 -4.34
CA GLY A 822 15.96 23.43 -4.95
C GLY A 822 17.20 23.22 -5.84
N GLN A 823 18.12 22.35 -5.43
CA GLN A 823 19.31 22.02 -6.23
C GLN A 823 18.96 21.40 -7.59
N TYR A 824 18.04 20.44 -7.64
CA TYR A 824 17.59 19.81 -8.90
C TYR A 824 16.64 20.71 -9.70
N LEU A 825 15.91 21.59 -9.02
CA LEU A 825 14.96 22.50 -9.64
C LEU A 825 15.65 23.69 -10.34
N LYS A 826 16.84 24.07 -9.88
CA LYS A 826 17.61 25.23 -10.36
C LYS A 826 17.88 25.24 -11.87
N ASP A 827 18.10 24.07 -12.47
CA ASP A 827 18.39 23.98 -13.91
C ASP A 827 17.11 23.98 -14.76
N LEU A 828 15.93 23.99 -14.12
CA LEU A 828 14.63 23.91 -14.78
C LEU A 828 13.84 25.23 -14.73
N VAL A 829 13.97 26.06 -13.68
CA VAL A 829 13.18 27.31 -13.43
C VAL A 829 13.91 28.61 -13.63
#